data_AF-A0AAE6YCM7-F1
#
_entry.id   AF-A0AAE6YCM7-F1
#
_cell.length_a   1.000
_cell.length_b   1.000
_cell.length_c   1.000
_cell.angle_alpha   90.00
_cell.angle_beta   90.00
_cell.angle_gamma   90.00
#
_symmetry.space_group_name_H-M   'P 1'
#
loop_
_entity.id
_entity.type
_entity.pdbx_description
1 polymer ?
#
loop_
_entity_poly.entity_id
_entity_poly.type
_entity_poly.pdbx_seq_one_letter_code
_entity_poly.pdbx_strand_id
1 'polypeptide(L)'
;MKQPFELPHFYLPHPARLNPHVEEARAHSTQWARDMGMLEGSGIWEQADLDAHDYGLLCAYTHPDCDGPALSLITDWYVWVFFFDDHFLDMFKRTPDRAAGKAHLDRLPLFMPMDPATPVPEPLNPVEAGLKDLWARTIPAMSPDWRARFAVATEHLLNESMWELSNINEGRIANPVEYIEMRRKVGGAPWSAGLVEYATAEVPAAVAGTRPLRVLMETFSDAVHLRNDLFSYQREVEDEGENSNGVLVLETFFGCTTQEAADTVNDVLTSRLHQFEHTAFTEVPAVALEKGLRPDEVAAVAAYAKGLQDWQSGGHEWHMRSSRYMNGGAVSAAPWQRLTGPGTSASDVVALLASAAAERLRAYAHVPFQKVGPSLLPDFHMPYQVALSPHLEACRPRLTAWMHTMGMLEEGVWDEEKLAAYDLPLCSAGLDPDATPEALDLSARWLAWGTYGDDYYPLVFGGRRDLAAARLTTARLSACMPVDGEEAPVVPVNAMERGLIDLWAVTTAAMTPDQRRTLRDAVDTMTESWVWELSNQLQNRVPDPVDYLEMRRATFGSDLTLSLCRMGQGPAVPPEIYRTGPVQALENAAIDYACLTNDVFSYQKEIEYEGEMHNAVLVVQHFFGCDYPAALAVVHDLMTQRMQQFEHIIAHELPVLYDDFDLSAEARAAMDNYVADLQNWLSGILNWHRRVDRYKSAYLASRAHGFVPDRSSATPPPHLLLSGLSYTE
;
A
#
# COMPACT_ATOMS: atom_id res chain seq x y z
N MET A 1 9.98 -12.63 -34.92
CA MET A 1 8.60 -12.14 -34.78
C MET A 1 8.63 -10.62 -34.68
N LYS A 2 7.52 -9.94 -34.97
CA LYS A 2 7.39 -8.49 -34.72
C LYS A 2 7.11 -8.35 -33.21
N GLN A 3 7.79 -7.42 -32.53
CA GLN A 3 7.55 -7.18 -31.10
C GLN A 3 6.07 -6.79 -30.86
N PRO A 4 5.48 -7.14 -29.70
CA PRO A 4 4.08 -6.84 -29.38
C PRO A 4 3.77 -5.34 -29.33
N PHE A 5 4.72 -4.53 -28.87
CA PHE A 5 4.65 -3.07 -28.82
C PHE A 5 6.05 -2.46 -28.96
N GLU A 6 6.12 -1.14 -29.19
CA GLU A 6 7.37 -0.38 -29.12
C GLU A 6 7.61 0.11 -27.70
N LEU A 7 8.80 -0.11 -27.15
CA LEU A 7 9.14 0.34 -25.80
C LEU A 7 8.89 1.85 -25.65
N PRO A 8 8.15 2.28 -24.62
CA PRO A 8 7.83 3.69 -24.42
C PRO A 8 9.08 4.48 -24.01
N HIS A 9 8.97 5.80 -23.99
CA HIS A 9 10.03 6.64 -23.47
C HIS A 9 10.04 6.61 -21.93
N PHE A 10 11.08 6.03 -21.35
CA PHE A 10 11.23 5.93 -19.90
C PHE A 10 11.68 7.24 -19.24
N TYR A 11 11.09 7.56 -18.09
CA TYR A 11 11.64 8.56 -17.18
C TYR A 11 12.86 7.99 -16.44
N LEU A 12 14.03 8.61 -16.66
CA LEU A 12 15.31 8.21 -16.08
C LEU A 12 15.89 9.38 -15.28
N PRO A 13 15.54 9.52 -13.98
CA PRO A 13 15.92 10.69 -13.18
C PRO A 13 17.44 10.81 -12.98
N HIS A 14 18.13 9.67 -12.90
CA HIS A 14 19.58 9.60 -12.66
C HIS A 14 20.27 8.65 -13.65
N PRO A 15 21.46 9.00 -14.15
CA PRO A 15 22.25 8.09 -14.98
C PRO A 15 22.83 6.96 -14.14
N ALA A 16 22.83 5.75 -14.70
CA ALA A 16 23.44 4.59 -14.05
C ALA A 16 24.98 4.73 -13.98
N ARG A 17 25.55 4.09 -12.95
CA ARG A 17 27.00 3.95 -12.75
C ARG A 17 27.34 2.47 -12.81
N LEU A 18 28.55 2.14 -13.24
CA LEU A 18 29.00 0.75 -13.35
C LEU A 18 30.13 0.48 -12.35
N ASN A 19 29.96 -0.56 -11.53
CA ASN A 19 30.99 -1.02 -10.60
C ASN A 19 32.25 -1.46 -11.37
N PRO A 20 33.46 -1.01 -10.99
CA PRO A 20 34.71 -1.40 -11.65
C PRO A 20 35.05 -2.89 -11.53
N HIS A 21 34.40 -3.63 -10.62
CA HIS A 21 34.65 -5.06 -10.34
C HIS A 21 33.80 -6.03 -11.18
N VAL A 22 33.12 -5.57 -12.24
CA VAL A 22 32.19 -6.40 -13.05
C VAL A 22 32.80 -7.71 -13.57
N GLU A 23 34.06 -7.70 -14.02
CA GLU A 23 34.71 -8.90 -14.56
C GLU A 23 35.07 -9.91 -13.45
N GLU A 24 35.38 -9.42 -12.25
CA GLU A 24 35.60 -10.25 -11.06
C GLU A 24 34.30 -10.95 -10.65
N ALA A 25 33.19 -10.19 -10.62
CA ALA A 25 31.87 -10.71 -10.31
C ALA A 25 31.41 -11.79 -11.30
N ARG A 26 31.51 -11.54 -12.62
CA ARG A 26 31.18 -12.52 -13.67
C ARG A 26 31.98 -13.81 -13.53
N ALA A 27 33.30 -13.70 -13.39
CA ALA A 27 34.16 -14.87 -13.29
C ALA A 27 33.85 -15.71 -12.04
N HIS A 28 33.59 -15.04 -10.92
CA HIS A 28 33.20 -15.70 -9.68
C HIS A 28 31.85 -16.40 -9.81
N SER A 29 30.82 -15.69 -10.26
CA SER A 29 29.44 -16.19 -10.26
C SER A 29 29.24 -17.33 -11.26
N THR A 30 29.94 -17.33 -12.40
CA THR A 30 29.89 -18.46 -13.34
C THR A 30 30.50 -19.72 -12.73
N GLN A 31 31.60 -19.60 -11.97
CA GLN A 31 32.17 -20.75 -11.27
C GLN A 31 31.26 -21.22 -10.13
N TRP A 32 30.74 -20.28 -9.34
CA TRP A 32 29.84 -20.57 -8.24
C TRP A 32 28.55 -21.28 -8.70
N ALA A 33 27.91 -20.80 -9.77
CA ALA A 33 26.73 -21.42 -10.35
C ALA A 33 26.98 -22.88 -10.76
N ARG A 34 28.16 -23.16 -11.33
CA ARG A 34 28.57 -24.53 -11.69
C ARG A 34 28.74 -25.39 -10.44
N ASP A 35 29.38 -24.87 -9.40
CA ASP A 35 29.62 -25.59 -8.15
C ASP A 35 28.31 -25.91 -7.40
N MET A 36 27.30 -25.05 -7.54
CA MET A 36 25.95 -25.28 -7.00
C MET A 36 25.09 -26.23 -7.87
N GLY A 37 25.57 -26.61 -9.06
CA GLY A 37 24.86 -27.49 -9.98
C GLY A 37 23.72 -26.81 -10.75
N MET A 38 23.81 -25.50 -10.97
CA MET A 38 22.80 -24.71 -11.70
C MET A 38 23.00 -24.71 -13.23
N LEU A 39 24.15 -25.18 -13.71
CA LEU A 39 24.48 -25.20 -15.14
C LEU A 39 24.29 -26.61 -15.72
N GLU A 40 25.33 -27.16 -16.36
CA GLU A 40 25.27 -28.44 -17.08
C GLU A 40 24.68 -29.56 -16.21
N GLY A 41 23.56 -30.14 -16.65
CA GLY A 41 22.88 -31.22 -15.94
C GLY A 41 21.79 -30.79 -14.96
N SER A 42 21.58 -29.48 -14.77
CA SER A 42 20.42 -28.94 -14.03
C SER A 42 19.10 -29.19 -14.76
N GLY A 43 19.15 -29.24 -16.10
CA GLY A 43 17.97 -29.27 -16.97
C GLY A 43 17.32 -27.91 -17.18
N ILE A 44 17.86 -26.85 -16.59
CA ILE A 44 17.33 -25.48 -16.62
C ILE A 44 18.24 -24.57 -17.44
N TRP A 45 19.52 -24.44 -17.06
CA TRP A 45 20.49 -23.59 -17.75
C TRP A 45 21.73 -24.36 -18.19
N GLU A 46 22.31 -23.93 -19.29
CA GLU A 46 23.71 -24.16 -19.67
C GLU A 46 24.53 -22.89 -19.39
N GLN A 47 25.87 -22.98 -19.40
CA GLN A 47 26.70 -21.78 -19.19
C GLN A 47 26.38 -20.65 -20.20
N ALA A 48 26.03 -21.00 -21.43
CA ALA A 48 25.69 -20.02 -22.46
C ALA A 48 24.45 -19.18 -22.09
N ASP A 49 23.49 -19.75 -21.36
CA ASP A 49 22.31 -19.03 -20.90
C ASP A 49 22.68 -18.03 -19.81
N LEU A 50 23.48 -18.47 -18.83
CA LEU A 50 24.00 -17.60 -17.77
C LEU A 50 24.82 -16.43 -18.32
N ASP A 51 25.73 -16.71 -19.26
CA ASP A 51 26.57 -15.70 -19.90
C ASP A 51 25.72 -14.70 -20.74
N ALA A 52 24.61 -15.15 -21.33
CA ALA A 52 23.71 -14.30 -22.09
C ALA A 52 22.79 -13.45 -21.19
N HIS A 53 22.36 -13.97 -20.04
CA HIS A 53 21.59 -13.24 -19.04
C HIS A 53 22.43 -12.12 -18.39
N ASP A 54 23.70 -12.40 -18.13
CA ASP A 54 24.73 -11.48 -17.60
C ASP A 54 24.33 -10.81 -16.27
N TYR A 55 24.12 -11.63 -15.23
CA TYR A 55 23.78 -11.15 -13.89
C TYR A 55 24.93 -10.40 -13.20
N GLY A 56 26.18 -10.64 -13.62
CA GLY A 56 27.33 -9.83 -13.18
C GLY A 56 27.21 -8.38 -13.62
N LEU A 57 26.74 -8.13 -14.85
CA LEU A 57 26.45 -6.78 -15.34
C LEU A 57 25.27 -6.14 -14.61
N LEU A 58 24.20 -6.90 -14.32
CA LEU A 58 23.09 -6.43 -13.49
C LEU A 58 23.59 -5.92 -12.14
N CYS A 59 24.35 -6.74 -11.42
CA CYS A 59 24.82 -6.42 -10.08
C CYS A 59 25.81 -5.27 -10.10
N ALA A 60 26.68 -5.20 -11.11
CA ALA A 60 27.64 -4.11 -11.25
C ALA A 60 26.94 -2.76 -11.52
N TYR A 61 25.84 -2.75 -12.25
CA TYR A 61 25.05 -1.53 -12.46
C TYR A 61 24.25 -1.12 -11.22
N THR A 62 23.67 -2.10 -10.52
CA THR A 62 22.78 -1.86 -9.38
C THR A 62 23.50 -1.58 -8.07
N HIS A 63 24.75 -2.03 -7.93
CA HIS A 63 25.58 -1.86 -6.73
C HIS A 63 26.95 -1.24 -7.09
N PRO A 64 26.98 0.02 -7.58
CA PRO A 64 28.18 0.59 -8.20
C PRO A 64 29.32 0.92 -7.23
N ASP A 65 29.06 0.91 -5.91
CA ASP A 65 30.01 1.37 -4.88
C ASP A 65 30.58 0.27 -3.98
N CYS A 66 30.03 -0.94 -4.02
CA CYS A 66 30.54 -2.03 -3.19
C CYS A 66 31.89 -2.56 -3.72
N ASP A 67 32.66 -3.21 -2.86
CA ASP A 67 33.93 -3.82 -3.25
C ASP A 67 33.72 -5.13 -4.03
N GLY A 68 34.81 -5.65 -4.62
CA GLY A 68 34.78 -6.90 -5.39
C GLY A 68 34.13 -8.08 -4.66
N PRO A 69 34.52 -8.40 -3.41
CA PRO A 69 33.92 -9.49 -2.64
C PRO A 69 32.42 -9.32 -2.39
N ALA A 70 31.96 -8.12 -2.04
CA ALA A 70 30.53 -7.85 -1.87
C ALA A 70 29.77 -7.97 -3.20
N LEU A 71 30.34 -7.44 -4.30
CA LEU A 71 29.72 -7.53 -5.62
C LEU A 71 29.58 -8.99 -6.08
N SER A 72 30.61 -9.82 -5.90
CA SER A 72 30.57 -11.26 -6.20
C SER A 72 29.47 -11.97 -5.40
N LEU A 73 29.38 -11.75 -4.09
CA LEU A 73 28.33 -12.37 -3.27
C LEU A 73 26.92 -11.92 -3.69
N ILE A 74 26.73 -10.63 -3.95
CA ILE A 74 25.45 -10.11 -4.44
C ILE A 74 25.12 -10.74 -5.81
N THR A 75 26.12 -10.91 -6.67
CA THR A 75 25.92 -11.55 -7.97
C THR A 75 25.47 -13.00 -7.82
N ASP A 76 26.06 -13.76 -6.90
CA ASP A 76 25.62 -15.12 -6.60
C ASP A 76 24.16 -15.16 -6.10
N TRP A 77 23.74 -14.20 -5.27
CA TRP A 77 22.34 -14.05 -4.84
C TRP A 77 21.39 -13.83 -6.03
N TYR A 78 21.76 -12.97 -6.98
CA TYR A 78 20.94 -12.75 -8.18
C TYR A 78 20.98 -13.94 -9.14
N VAL A 79 22.11 -14.64 -9.29
CA VAL A 79 22.14 -15.91 -10.03
C VAL A 79 21.18 -16.91 -9.41
N TRP A 80 21.19 -17.06 -8.09
CA TRP A 80 20.30 -17.96 -7.37
C TRP A 80 18.83 -17.61 -7.54
N VAL A 81 18.45 -16.33 -7.39
CA VAL A 81 17.04 -15.94 -7.46
C VAL A 81 16.45 -16.13 -8.85
N PHE A 82 17.21 -15.81 -9.90
CA PHE A 82 16.77 -16.06 -11.27
C PHE A 82 16.80 -17.55 -11.63
N PHE A 83 17.72 -18.33 -11.06
CA PHE A 83 17.72 -19.77 -11.25
C PHE A 83 16.49 -20.41 -10.60
N PHE A 84 16.14 -19.96 -9.39
CA PHE A 84 14.92 -20.38 -8.70
C PHE A 84 13.68 -20.12 -9.56
N ASP A 85 13.55 -18.91 -10.13
CA ASP A 85 12.43 -18.53 -10.99
C ASP A 85 12.29 -19.44 -12.22
N ASP A 86 13.35 -19.59 -13.01
CA ASP A 86 13.35 -20.45 -14.21
C ASP A 86 13.17 -21.95 -13.84
N HIS A 87 13.76 -22.40 -12.73
CA HIS A 87 13.57 -23.75 -12.20
C HIS A 87 12.10 -24.00 -11.78
N PHE A 88 11.47 -23.05 -11.08
CA PHE A 88 10.09 -23.19 -10.64
C PHE A 88 9.13 -23.18 -11.83
N LEU A 89 9.38 -22.33 -12.83
CA LEU A 89 8.64 -22.30 -14.09
C LEU A 89 8.64 -23.68 -14.76
N ASP A 90 9.81 -24.23 -15.03
CA ASP A 90 9.94 -25.49 -15.77
C ASP A 90 9.46 -26.71 -14.99
N MET A 91 9.68 -26.74 -13.67
CA MET A 91 9.33 -27.90 -12.84
C MET A 91 7.87 -27.91 -12.39
N PHE A 92 7.25 -26.74 -12.18
CA PHE A 92 5.95 -26.65 -11.49
C PHE A 92 4.89 -25.78 -12.18
N LYS A 93 5.27 -24.79 -13.02
CA LYS A 93 4.28 -23.98 -13.76
C LYS A 93 3.91 -24.60 -15.10
N ARG A 94 4.91 -25.01 -15.91
CA ARG A 94 4.67 -25.68 -17.21
C ARG A 94 3.89 -26.99 -17.05
N THR A 95 4.10 -27.69 -15.93
CA THR A 95 3.27 -28.80 -15.48
C THR A 95 2.63 -28.41 -14.15
N PRO A 96 1.33 -28.04 -14.11
CA PRO A 96 0.71 -27.36 -12.97
C PRO A 96 0.57 -28.29 -11.74
N ASP A 97 1.69 -28.55 -11.07
CA ASP A 97 1.82 -29.44 -9.91
C ASP A 97 2.00 -28.60 -8.64
N ARG A 98 0.87 -28.07 -8.16
CA ARG A 98 0.81 -27.25 -6.94
C ARG A 98 1.35 -28.00 -5.72
N ALA A 99 1.11 -29.31 -5.63
CA ALA A 99 1.51 -30.10 -4.47
C ALA A 99 3.04 -30.25 -4.42
N ALA A 100 3.68 -30.53 -5.55
CA ALA A 100 5.13 -30.60 -5.65
C ALA A 100 5.78 -29.22 -5.45
N GLY A 101 5.22 -28.16 -6.05
CA GLY A 101 5.67 -26.78 -5.85
C GLY A 101 5.62 -26.38 -4.36
N LYS A 102 4.51 -26.63 -3.68
CA LYS A 102 4.40 -26.36 -2.23
C LYS A 102 5.43 -27.14 -1.42
N ALA A 103 5.59 -28.44 -1.68
CA ALA A 103 6.56 -29.27 -0.97
C ALA A 103 8.02 -28.82 -1.20
N HIS A 104 8.31 -28.25 -2.38
CA HIS A 104 9.61 -27.65 -2.69
C HIS A 104 9.83 -26.38 -1.85
N LEU A 105 8.85 -25.46 -1.80
CA LEU A 105 8.95 -24.20 -1.06
C LEU A 105 8.96 -24.40 0.46
N ASP A 106 8.16 -25.33 0.99
CA ASP A 106 8.10 -25.65 2.43
C ASP A 106 9.47 -26.10 2.99
N ARG A 107 10.41 -26.53 2.12
CA ARG A 107 11.77 -26.92 2.52
C ARG A 107 12.75 -25.74 2.60
N LEU A 108 12.54 -24.67 1.84
CA LEU A 108 13.51 -23.57 1.71
C LEU A 108 13.77 -22.83 3.04
N PRO A 109 12.77 -22.59 3.92
CA PRO A 109 13.02 -22.00 5.25
C PRO A 109 14.01 -22.79 6.11
N LEU A 110 14.16 -24.11 5.90
CA LEU A 110 15.12 -24.94 6.63
C LEU A 110 16.58 -24.55 6.36
N PHE A 111 16.84 -23.81 5.28
CA PHE A 111 18.16 -23.32 4.87
C PHE A 111 18.41 -21.87 5.29
N MET A 112 17.47 -21.25 6.00
CA MET A 112 17.57 -19.88 6.51
C MET A 112 17.54 -19.83 8.05
N PRO A 113 18.39 -20.59 8.77
CA PRO A 113 18.36 -20.58 10.22
C PRO A 113 18.77 -19.21 10.78
N MET A 114 17.98 -18.71 11.73
CA MET A 114 18.28 -17.47 12.45
C MET A 114 19.44 -17.63 13.43
N ASP A 115 19.56 -18.81 14.05
CA ASP A 115 20.71 -19.20 14.87
C ASP A 115 21.69 -20.03 14.01
N PRO A 116 22.92 -19.54 13.76
CA PRO A 116 23.93 -20.28 13.00
C PRO A 116 24.31 -21.65 13.58
N ALA A 117 23.99 -21.92 14.86
CA ALA A 117 24.19 -23.24 15.47
C ALA A 117 23.12 -24.27 15.09
N THR A 118 22.01 -23.82 14.47
CA THR A 118 20.93 -24.72 14.03
C THR A 118 21.42 -25.62 12.91
N PRO A 119 21.29 -26.95 13.04
CA PRO A 119 21.65 -27.87 11.98
C PRO A 119 20.81 -27.63 10.72
N VAL A 120 21.48 -27.37 9.60
CA VAL A 120 20.86 -27.25 8.28
C VAL A 120 20.85 -28.64 7.61
N PRO A 121 19.73 -29.09 7.01
CA PRO A 121 19.68 -30.38 6.32
C PRO A 121 20.63 -30.42 5.11
N GLU A 122 20.87 -31.62 4.59
CA GLU A 122 21.58 -31.74 3.30
C GLU A 122 20.68 -31.30 2.15
N PRO A 123 21.19 -30.45 1.23
CA PRO A 123 20.42 -29.95 0.11
C PRO A 123 20.14 -31.07 -0.89
N LEU A 124 18.93 -31.08 -1.43
CA LEU A 124 18.47 -32.10 -2.39
C LEU A 124 18.48 -31.61 -3.84
N ASN A 125 18.62 -30.32 -4.06
CA ASN A 125 18.60 -29.68 -5.38
C ASN A 125 19.47 -28.39 -5.38
N PRO A 126 19.76 -27.82 -6.56
CA PRO A 126 20.61 -26.62 -6.67
C PRO A 126 20.07 -25.38 -5.95
N VAL A 127 18.75 -25.22 -5.86
CA VAL A 127 18.11 -24.09 -5.14
C VAL A 127 18.44 -24.18 -3.64
N GLU A 128 18.25 -25.35 -3.04
CA GLU A 128 18.60 -25.61 -1.63
C GLU A 128 20.11 -25.44 -1.37
N ALA A 129 20.94 -25.93 -2.30
CA ALA A 129 22.40 -25.84 -2.19
C ALA A 129 22.89 -24.38 -2.24
N GLY A 130 22.38 -23.60 -3.19
CA GLY A 130 22.69 -22.18 -3.31
C GLY A 130 22.24 -21.39 -2.08
N LEU A 131 21.01 -21.60 -1.61
CA LEU A 131 20.48 -20.89 -0.44
C LEU A 131 21.29 -21.21 0.82
N LYS A 132 21.69 -22.48 1.03
CA LYS A 132 22.57 -22.90 2.14
C LYS A 132 23.89 -22.12 2.14
N ASP A 133 24.55 -22.01 0.99
CA ASP A 133 25.83 -21.30 0.86
C ASP A 133 25.67 -19.79 1.06
N LEU A 134 24.72 -19.19 0.35
CA LEU A 134 24.44 -17.76 0.36
C LEU A 134 24.05 -17.27 1.76
N TRP A 135 23.19 -18.01 2.47
CA TRP A 135 22.79 -17.68 3.84
C TRP A 135 24.01 -17.71 4.77
N ALA A 136 24.84 -18.75 4.70
CA ALA A 136 26.04 -18.88 5.53
C ALA A 136 27.08 -17.78 5.29
N ARG A 137 27.22 -17.29 4.04
CA ARG A 137 28.16 -16.23 3.66
C ARG A 137 27.68 -14.82 4.03
N THR A 138 26.36 -14.59 4.04
CA THR A 138 25.78 -13.24 4.18
C THR A 138 25.46 -12.90 5.63
N ILE A 139 24.81 -13.83 6.32
CA ILE A 139 24.16 -13.60 7.61
C ILE A 139 25.12 -13.14 8.72
N PRO A 140 26.35 -13.68 8.85
CA PRO A 140 27.27 -13.24 9.90
C PRO A 140 27.64 -11.75 9.86
N ALA A 141 27.52 -11.09 8.71
CA ALA A 141 27.88 -9.68 8.55
C ALA A 141 26.77 -8.70 8.98
N MET A 142 25.53 -9.18 9.11
CA MET A 142 24.35 -8.35 9.31
C MET A 142 23.74 -8.53 10.71
N SER A 143 22.99 -7.55 11.18
CA SER A 143 22.34 -7.57 12.49
C SER A 143 21.21 -8.60 12.58
N PRO A 144 20.86 -9.08 13.79
CA PRO A 144 19.71 -9.98 13.99
C PRO A 144 18.39 -9.44 13.44
N ASP A 145 18.20 -8.12 13.50
CA ASP A 145 16.99 -7.44 13.00
C ASP A 145 16.94 -7.47 11.47
N TRP A 146 18.05 -7.13 10.80
CA TRP A 146 18.16 -7.27 9.34
C TRP A 146 17.92 -8.71 8.89
N ARG A 147 18.49 -9.69 9.59
CA ARG A 147 18.32 -11.12 9.25
C ARG A 147 16.85 -11.53 9.28
N ALA A 148 16.10 -11.07 10.29
CA ALA A 148 14.68 -11.37 10.41
C ALA A 148 13.89 -10.76 9.24
N ARG A 149 14.18 -9.50 8.89
CA ARG A 149 13.56 -8.85 7.72
C ARG A 149 13.91 -9.55 6.41
N PHE A 150 15.17 -9.93 6.22
CA PHE A 150 15.64 -10.57 5.00
C PHE A 150 15.12 -12.00 4.86
N ALA A 151 14.97 -12.76 5.96
CA ALA A 151 14.30 -14.06 5.96
C ALA A 151 12.85 -13.93 5.49
N VAL A 152 12.10 -12.98 6.07
CA VAL A 152 10.70 -12.70 5.68
C VAL A 152 10.63 -12.29 4.20
N ALA A 153 11.50 -11.39 3.74
CA ALA A 153 11.54 -10.97 2.34
C ALA A 153 11.87 -12.13 1.39
N THR A 154 12.72 -13.07 1.81
CA THR A 154 13.05 -14.27 1.04
C THR A 154 11.87 -15.25 1.01
N GLU A 155 11.22 -15.50 2.14
CA GLU A 155 10.00 -16.33 2.18
C GLU A 155 8.88 -15.76 1.30
N HIS A 156 8.70 -14.45 1.31
CA HIS A 156 7.73 -13.76 0.48
C HIS A 156 8.04 -13.93 -1.02
N LEU A 157 9.29 -13.70 -1.42
CA LEU A 157 9.78 -13.92 -2.79
C LEU A 157 9.46 -15.32 -3.28
N LEU A 158 9.75 -16.32 -2.45
CA LEU A 158 9.56 -17.73 -2.80
C LEU A 158 8.07 -18.10 -2.90
N ASN A 159 7.23 -17.52 -2.03
CA ASN A 159 5.80 -17.78 -2.02
C ASN A 159 5.04 -17.09 -3.18
N GLU A 160 5.65 -16.11 -3.86
CA GLU A 160 5.11 -15.51 -5.08
C GLU A 160 4.74 -16.57 -6.12
N SER A 161 5.64 -17.53 -6.33
CA SER A 161 5.49 -18.54 -7.36
C SER A 161 4.24 -19.43 -7.16
N MET A 162 3.76 -19.59 -5.93
CA MET A 162 2.51 -20.32 -5.65
C MET A 162 1.27 -19.53 -6.04
N TRP A 163 1.29 -18.21 -5.83
CA TRP A 163 0.19 -17.34 -6.24
C TRP A 163 0.10 -17.28 -7.76
N GLU A 164 1.23 -17.09 -8.44
CA GLU A 164 1.32 -17.09 -9.90
C GLU A 164 0.84 -18.45 -10.47
N LEU A 165 1.29 -19.57 -9.89
CA LEU A 165 0.85 -20.91 -10.29
C LEU A 165 -0.66 -21.11 -10.15
N SER A 166 -1.27 -20.58 -9.08
CA SER A 166 -2.72 -20.66 -8.88
C SER A 166 -3.46 -19.89 -9.98
N ASN A 167 -3.02 -18.66 -10.28
CA ASN A 167 -3.62 -17.82 -11.32
C ASN A 167 -3.47 -18.42 -12.73
N ILE A 168 -2.32 -19.01 -13.03
CA ILE A 168 -2.09 -19.73 -14.30
C ILE A 168 -3.06 -20.90 -14.43
N ASN A 169 -3.21 -21.73 -13.38
CA ASN A 169 -4.08 -22.90 -13.40
C ASN A 169 -5.57 -22.52 -13.60
N GLU A 170 -5.99 -21.39 -13.06
CA GLU A 170 -7.35 -20.87 -13.22
C GLU A 170 -7.56 -20.06 -14.50
N GLY A 171 -6.48 -19.71 -15.22
CA GLY A 171 -6.53 -18.78 -16.35
C GLY A 171 -6.98 -17.38 -15.94
N ARG A 172 -6.71 -17.00 -14.68
CA ARG A 172 -7.14 -15.73 -14.09
C ARG A 172 -6.04 -14.69 -14.22
N ILE A 173 -6.42 -13.50 -14.69
CA ILE A 173 -5.57 -12.31 -14.70
C ILE A 173 -6.03 -11.42 -13.55
N ALA A 174 -5.11 -10.99 -12.69
CA ALA A 174 -5.41 -10.13 -11.55
C ALA A 174 -5.91 -8.76 -12.01
N ASN A 175 -6.73 -8.09 -11.18
CA ASN A 175 -7.07 -6.69 -11.43
C ASN A 175 -5.87 -5.76 -11.10
N PRO A 176 -5.83 -4.50 -11.57
CA PRO A 176 -4.66 -3.63 -11.39
C PRO A 176 -4.23 -3.41 -9.94
N VAL A 177 -5.19 -3.36 -9.02
CA VAL A 177 -4.91 -3.15 -7.59
C VAL A 177 -4.39 -4.44 -6.95
N GLU A 178 -5.01 -5.58 -7.26
CA GLU A 178 -4.52 -6.88 -6.80
C GLU A 178 -3.09 -7.15 -7.31
N TYR A 179 -2.82 -6.82 -8.57
CA TYR A 179 -1.52 -7.02 -9.18
C TYR A 179 -0.41 -6.25 -8.43
N ILE A 180 -0.60 -4.95 -8.20
CA ILE A 180 0.42 -4.14 -7.52
C ILE A 180 0.59 -4.55 -6.06
N GLU A 181 -0.50 -4.90 -5.37
CA GLU A 181 -0.44 -5.41 -3.99
C GLU A 181 0.34 -6.71 -3.89
N MET A 182 0.10 -7.64 -4.80
CA MET A 182 0.78 -8.92 -4.80
C MET A 182 2.25 -8.74 -5.15
N ARG A 183 2.59 -7.99 -6.20
CA ARG A 183 4.01 -7.70 -6.53
C ARG A 183 4.75 -7.00 -5.38
N ARG A 184 4.11 -6.16 -4.57
CA ARG A 184 4.75 -5.58 -3.36
C ARG A 184 4.95 -6.59 -2.23
N LYS A 185 3.95 -7.45 -2.00
CA LYS A 185 3.96 -8.38 -0.86
C LYS A 185 4.90 -9.55 -1.11
N VAL A 186 4.83 -10.12 -2.31
CA VAL A 186 5.52 -11.36 -2.67
C VAL A 186 6.63 -11.15 -3.70
N GLY A 187 6.72 -9.99 -4.36
CA GLY A 187 7.78 -9.73 -5.33
C GLY A 187 9.17 -9.59 -4.71
N GLY A 188 10.20 -9.77 -5.54
CA GLY A 188 11.60 -9.75 -5.11
C GLY A 188 12.22 -8.37 -4.78
N ALA A 189 11.45 -7.28 -4.76
CA ALA A 189 11.98 -5.96 -4.48
C ALA A 189 12.41 -5.72 -3.02
N PRO A 190 11.64 -6.09 -1.97
CA PRO A 190 12.10 -6.01 -0.60
C PRO A 190 13.36 -6.87 -0.35
N TRP A 191 13.46 -8.03 -1.00
CA TRP A 191 14.65 -8.86 -0.99
C TRP A 191 15.85 -8.14 -1.62
N SER A 192 15.67 -7.54 -2.80
CA SER A 192 16.71 -6.74 -3.46
C SER A 192 17.17 -5.57 -2.60
N ALA A 193 16.23 -4.88 -1.94
CA ALA A 193 16.55 -3.78 -1.04
C ALA A 193 17.31 -4.24 0.22
N GLY A 194 17.04 -5.46 0.72
CA GLY A 194 17.86 -6.07 1.78
C GLY A 194 19.31 -6.25 1.36
N LEU A 195 19.57 -6.65 0.11
CA LEU A 195 20.92 -6.73 -0.44
C LEU A 195 21.55 -5.34 -0.67
N VAL A 196 20.75 -4.31 -0.96
CA VAL A 196 21.21 -2.92 -0.95
C VAL A 196 21.68 -2.50 0.44
N GLU A 197 20.98 -2.88 1.51
CA GLU A 197 21.48 -2.64 2.89
C GLU A 197 22.83 -3.32 3.13
N TYR A 198 23.01 -4.56 2.67
CA TYR A 198 24.30 -5.27 2.74
C TYR A 198 25.42 -4.54 1.97
N ALA A 199 25.11 -4.00 0.80
CA ALA A 199 26.07 -3.26 -0.03
C ALA A 199 26.38 -1.85 0.48
N THR A 200 25.52 -1.29 1.33
CA THR A 200 25.59 0.11 1.78
C THR A 200 25.58 0.21 3.31
N ALA A 201 24.41 0.31 3.93
CA ALA A 201 24.20 0.34 5.36
C ALA A 201 22.78 -0.13 5.73
N GLU A 202 22.65 -0.74 6.91
CA GLU A 202 21.34 -1.11 7.47
C GLU A 202 20.51 0.13 7.83
N VAL A 203 19.20 0.03 7.61
CA VAL A 203 18.23 1.04 8.06
C VAL A 203 18.04 0.92 9.58
N PRO A 204 18.22 2.00 10.36
CA PRO A 204 18.01 1.97 11.80
C PRO A 204 16.57 1.56 12.17
N ALA A 205 16.42 0.65 13.13
CA ALA A 205 15.12 0.15 13.57
C ALA A 205 14.13 1.24 14.00
N ALA A 206 14.64 2.38 14.52
CA ALA A 206 13.83 3.53 14.92
C ALA A 206 13.05 4.19 13.77
N VAL A 207 13.50 4.02 12.51
CA VAL A 207 12.85 4.57 11.32
C VAL A 207 12.41 3.53 10.30
N ALA A 208 12.90 2.28 10.37
CA ALA A 208 12.59 1.23 9.40
C ALA A 208 11.08 0.99 9.21
N GLY A 209 10.29 1.06 10.28
CA GLY A 209 8.82 0.90 10.22
C GLY A 209 8.03 2.20 9.96
N THR A 210 8.70 3.34 9.83
CA THR A 210 8.01 4.62 9.62
C THR A 210 7.47 4.72 8.21
N ARG A 211 6.36 5.45 8.05
CA ARG A 211 5.69 5.62 6.76
C ARG A 211 6.62 6.07 5.63
N PRO A 212 7.51 7.07 5.78
CA PRO A 212 8.40 7.48 4.69
C PRO A 212 9.32 6.37 4.18
N LEU A 213 9.81 5.49 5.06
CA LEU A 213 10.66 4.37 4.65
C LEU A 213 9.84 3.25 3.98
N ARG A 214 8.58 3.04 4.42
CA ARG A 214 7.64 2.14 3.72
C ARG A 214 7.31 2.66 2.32
N VAL A 215 6.97 3.93 2.18
CA VAL A 215 6.69 4.56 0.87
C VAL A 215 7.92 4.50 -0.04
N LEU A 216 9.12 4.71 0.49
CA LEU A 216 10.36 4.57 -0.28
C LEU A 216 10.52 3.14 -0.84
N MET A 217 10.24 2.13 -0.02
CA MET A 217 10.25 0.72 -0.43
C MET A 217 9.14 0.38 -1.43
N GLU A 218 7.91 0.83 -1.17
CA GLU A 218 6.74 0.56 -2.02
C GLU A 218 6.94 1.17 -3.41
N THR A 219 7.35 2.44 -3.49
CA THR A 219 7.61 3.13 -4.77
C THR A 219 8.81 2.55 -5.52
N PHE A 220 9.87 2.11 -4.80
CA PHE A 220 10.97 1.35 -5.38
C PHE A 220 10.44 0.06 -5.99
N SER A 221 9.73 -0.75 -5.21
CA SER A 221 9.14 -2.03 -5.61
C SER A 221 8.30 -1.91 -6.87
N ASP A 222 7.32 -1.00 -6.89
CA ASP A 222 6.45 -0.81 -8.03
C ASP A 222 7.24 -0.49 -9.30
N ALA A 223 8.20 0.44 -9.19
CA ALA A 223 8.97 0.87 -10.33
C ALA A 223 9.92 -0.22 -10.84
N VAL A 224 10.42 -1.10 -9.97
CA VAL A 224 11.19 -2.29 -10.37
C VAL A 224 10.31 -3.24 -11.18
N HIS A 225 9.14 -3.61 -10.65
CA HIS A 225 8.25 -4.59 -11.29
C HIS A 225 7.65 -4.06 -12.59
N LEU A 226 7.09 -2.85 -12.60
CA LEU A 226 6.48 -2.26 -13.80
C LEU A 226 7.50 -2.07 -14.94
N ARG A 227 8.76 -1.78 -14.60
CA ARG A 227 9.83 -1.75 -15.59
C ARG A 227 10.09 -3.16 -16.14
N ASN A 228 10.22 -4.15 -15.27
CA ASN A 228 10.44 -5.53 -15.69
C ASN A 228 9.32 -5.98 -16.64
N ASP A 229 8.06 -5.75 -16.28
CA ASP A 229 6.87 -6.08 -17.06
C ASP A 229 6.95 -5.55 -18.51
N LEU A 230 7.35 -4.29 -18.68
CA LEU A 230 7.51 -3.66 -19.99
C LEU A 230 8.60 -4.31 -20.84
N PHE A 231 9.59 -4.95 -20.23
CA PHE A 231 10.70 -5.60 -20.92
C PHE A 231 10.49 -7.10 -21.11
N SER A 232 9.75 -7.76 -20.22
CA SER A 232 9.54 -9.21 -20.20
C SER A 232 8.22 -9.66 -20.82
N TYR A 233 7.24 -8.77 -21.03
CA TYR A 233 5.89 -9.11 -21.53
C TYR A 233 5.88 -10.08 -22.71
N GLN A 234 6.75 -9.89 -23.70
CA GLN A 234 6.78 -10.76 -24.87
C GLN A 234 7.12 -12.20 -24.49
N ARG A 235 8.12 -12.39 -23.62
CA ARG A 235 8.55 -13.71 -23.17
C ARG A 235 7.49 -14.34 -22.28
N GLU A 236 7.02 -13.58 -21.29
CA GLU A 236 6.02 -14.02 -20.31
C GLU A 236 4.71 -14.44 -20.98
N VAL A 237 4.18 -13.63 -21.90
CA VAL A 237 2.88 -13.89 -22.54
C VAL A 237 2.97 -14.85 -23.74
N GLU A 238 4.02 -14.77 -24.56
CA GLU A 238 4.11 -15.60 -25.79
C GLU A 238 4.75 -16.98 -25.57
N ASP A 239 5.62 -17.15 -24.57
CA ASP A 239 6.37 -18.41 -24.32
C ASP A 239 6.01 -19.06 -22.98
N GLU A 240 6.05 -18.29 -21.89
CA GLU A 240 5.89 -18.83 -20.54
C GLU A 240 4.42 -19.12 -20.19
N GLY A 241 3.48 -18.34 -20.74
CA GLY A 241 2.06 -18.38 -20.37
C GLY A 241 1.81 -17.78 -18.99
N GLU A 242 2.64 -16.82 -18.59
CA GLU A 242 2.55 -16.12 -17.31
C GLU A 242 1.44 -15.05 -17.36
N ASN A 243 0.64 -14.99 -16.29
CA ASN A 243 -0.48 -14.04 -16.16
C ASN A 243 -0.08 -12.79 -15.35
N SER A 244 1.09 -12.80 -14.72
CA SER A 244 1.53 -11.80 -13.75
C SER A 244 2.35 -10.69 -14.41
N ASN A 245 1.78 -10.01 -15.40
CA ASN A 245 2.43 -8.89 -16.07
C ASN A 245 1.52 -7.65 -16.11
N GLY A 246 2.02 -6.49 -15.66
CA GLY A 246 1.25 -5.25 -15.57
C GLY A 246 0.66 -4.77 -16.91
N VAL A 247 1.34 -5.03 -18.04
CA VAL A 247 0.82 -4.70 -19.38
C VAL A 247 -0.39 -5.57 -19.70
N LEU A 248 -0.31 -6.88 -19.45
CA LEU A 248 -1.43 -7.81 -19.65
C LEU A 248 -2.62 -7.47 -18.74
N VAL A 249 -2.35 -7.09 -17.49
CA VAL A 249 -3.35 -6.67 -16.51
C VAL A 249 -4.10 -5.43 -17.01
N LEU A 250 -3.40 -4.39 -17.45
CA LEU A 250 -4.05 -3.17 -17.96
C LEU A 250 -4.75 -3.39 -19.30
N GLU A 251 -4.17 -4.18 -20.20
CA GLU A 251 -4.79 -4.57 -21.47
C GLU A 251 -6.13 -5.27 -21.24
N THR A 252 -6.15 -6.22 -20.29
CA THR A 252 -7.36 -6.98 -19.94
C THR A 252 -8.39 -6.10 -19.24
N PHE A 253 -7.97 -5.29 -18.27
CA PHE A 253 -8.87 -4.45 -17.46
C PHE A 253 -9.55 -3.38 -18.31
N PHE A 254 -8.80 -2.69 -19.19
CA PHE A 254 -9.36 -1.62 -20.02
C PHE A 254 -9.89 -2.11 -21.39
N GLY A 255 -9.58 -3.34 -21.80
CA GLY A 255 -9.87 -3.83 -23.14
C GLY A 255 -9.21 -3.00 -24.24
N CYS A 256 -8.05 -2.41 -23.94
CA CYS A 256 -7.30 -1.54 -24.85
C CYS A 256 -6.29 -2.35 -25.69
N THR A 257 -5.52 -1.67 -26.54
CA THR A 257 -4.42 -2.32 -27.26
C THR A 257 -3.20 -2.53 -26.37
N THR A 258 -2.37 -3.53 -26.69
CA THR A 258 -1.11 -3.78 -25.97
C THR A 258 -0.19 -2.55 -25.89
N GLN A 259 -0.16 -1.71 -26.93
CA GLN A 259 0.63 -0.47 -26.92
C GLN A 259 0.06 0.55 -25.92
N GLU A 260 -1.26 0.77 -25.90
CA GLU A 260 -1.90 1.68 -24.94
C GLU A 260 -1.71 1.19 -23.49
N ALA A 261 -1.77 -0.12 -23.27
CA ALA A 261 -1.48 -0.72 -21.98
C ALA A 261 -0.02 -0.49 -21.57
N ALA A 262 0.94 -0.71 -22.48
CA ALA A 262 2.37 -0.47 -22.22
C ALA A 262 2.67 1.00 -21.92
N ASP A 263 2.08 1.93 -22.67
CA ASP A 263 2.22 3.36 -22.42
C ASP A 263 1.65 3.73 -21.04
N THR A 264 0.48 3.18 -20.68
CA THR A 264 -0.13 3.40 -19.36
C THR A 264 0.73 2.83 -18.22
N VAL A 265 1.30 1.63 -18.39
CA VAL A 265 2.24 1.05 -17.41
C VAL A 265 3.47 1.97 -17.24
N ASN A 266 3.97 2.57 -18.32
CA ASN A 266 5.08 3.51 -18.25
C ASN A 266 4.72 4.84 -17.57
N ASP A 267 3.48 5.32 -17.73
CA ASP A 267 2.99 6.49 -17.00
C ASP A 267 2.91 6.22 -15.49
N VAL A 268 2.41 5.04 -15.10
CA VAL A 268 2.40 4.60 -13.70
C VAL A 268 3.84 4.49 -13.18
N LEU A 269 4.72 3.79 -13.90
CA LEU A 269 6.15 3.69 -13.57
C LEU A 269 6.78 5.07 -13.34
N THR A 270 6.54 6.01 -14.25
CA THR A 270 7.05 7.40 -14.14
C THR A 270 6.52 8.10 -12.90
N SER A 271 5.24 7.92 -12.58
CA SER A 271 4.61 8.45 -11.37
C SER A 271 5.25 7.87 -10.09
N ARG A 272 5.47 6.55 -10.02
CA ARG A 272 6.11 5.89 -8.86
C ARG A 272 7.54 6.39 -8.67
N LEU A 273 8.30 6.57 -9.76
CA LEU A 273 9.65 7.15 -9.72
C LEU A 273 9.65 8.60 -9.22
N HIS A 274 8.66 9.41 -9.59
CA HIS A 274 8.51 10.76 -9.07
C HIS A 274 8.23 10.79 -7.56
N GLN A 275 7.37 9.89 -7.06
CA GLN A 275 7.11 9.77 -5.63
C GLN A 275 8.37 9.29 -4.89
N PHE A 276 9.06 8.26 -5.40
CA PHE A 276 10.33 7.78 -4.85
C PHE A 276 11.32 8.93 -4.64
N GLU A 277 11.53 9.77 -5.65
CA GLU A 277 12.45 10.91 -5.59
C GLU A 277 12.03 11.95 -4.56
N HIS A 278 10.73 12.27 -4.49
CA HIS A 278 10.21 13.19 -3.47
C HIS A 278 10.43 12.65 -2.06
N THR A 279 10.06 11.39 -1.82
CA THR A 279 10.17 10.73 -0.53
C THR A 279 11.64 10.60 -0.11
N ALA A 280 12.53 10.19 -1.02
CA ALA A 280 13.97 10.07 -0.77
C ALA A 280 14.62 11.41 -0.38
N PHE A 281 14.22 12.51 -1.03
CA PHE A 281 14.86 13.82 -0.81
C PHE A 281 14.18 14.73 0.21
N THR A 282 12.96 14.40 0.65
CA THR A 282 12.21 15.27 1.56
C THR A 282 11.69 14.53 2.80
N GLU A 283 10.88 13.49 2.62
CA GLU A 283 10.21 12.80 3.73
C GLU A 283 11.18 11.96 4.56
N VAL A 284 12.11 11.24 3.91
CA VAL A 284 13.11 10.40 4.58
C VAL A 284 14.09 11.25 5.43
N PRO A 285 14.66 12.37 4.91
CA PRO A 285 15.43 13.29 5.74
C PRO A 285 14.61 13.92 6.88
N ALA A 286 13.34 14.26 6.63
CA ALA A 286 12.48 14.86 7.65
C ALA A 286 12.23 13.89 8.82
N VAL A 287 11.87 12.62 8.55
CA VAL A 287 11.63 11.65 9.62
C VAL A 287 12.91 11.31 10.39
N ALA A 288 14.07 11.32 9.72
CA ALA A 288 15.36 11.15 10.40
C ALA A 288 15.62 12.27 11.44
N LEU A 289 15.26 13.52 11.11
CA LEU A 289 15.34 14.66 12.03
C LEU A 289 14.29 14.57 13.14
N GLU A 290 13.04 14.23 12.80
CA GLU A 290 11.94 14.09 13.77
C GLU A 290 12.22 13.01 14.83
N LYS A 291 12.84 11.89 14.41
CA LYS A 291 13.25 10.80 15.32
C LYS A 291 14.58 11.06 16.03
N GLY A 292 15.24 12.18 15.75
CA GLY A 292 16.49 12.58 16.41
C GLY A 292 17.66 11.63 16.15
N LEU A 293 17.75 11.07 14.94
CA LEU A 293 18.83 10.15 14.56
C LEU A 293 20.21 10.79 14.70
N ARG A 294 21.21 10.01 15.10
CA ARG A 294 22.60 10.46 15.15
C ARG A 294 23.16 10.69 13.74
N PRO A 295 24.23 11.49 13.57
CA PRO A 295 24.82 11.72 12.26
C PRO A 295 25.23 10.45 11.49
N ASP A 296 25.69 9.41 12.17
CA ASP A 296 26.00 8.10 11.58
C ASP A 296 24.75 7.37 11.09
N GLU A 297 23.65 7.43 11.83
CA GLU A 297 22.36 6.84 11.45
C GLU A 297 21.71 7.58 10.28
N VAL A 298 21.79 8.92 10.27
CA VAL A 298 21.35 9.74 9.14
C VAL A 298 22.13 9.38 7.87
N ALA A 299 23.45 9.21 7.99
CA ALA A 299 24.30 8.79 6.88
C ALA A 299 23.95 7.37 6.39
N ALA A 300 23.60 6.44 7.28
CA ALA A 300 23.16 5.10 6.92
C ALA A 300 21.85 5.12 6.10
N VAL A 301 20.83 5.85 6.56
CA VAL A 301 19.57 6.02 5.84
C VAL A 301 19.78 6.66 4.47
N ALA A 302 20.65 7.68 4.38
CA ALA A 302 20.98 8.32 3.11
C ALA A 302 21.73 7.38 2.14
N ALA A 303 22.65 6.56 2.66
CA ALA A 303 23.38 5.57 1.87
C ALA A 303 22.43 4.50 1.30
N TYR A 304 21.49 4.03 2.12
CA TYR A 304 20.45 3.10 1.70
C TYR A 304 19.54 3.69 0.61
N ALA A 305 18.96 4.89 0.83
CA ALA A 305 18.09 5.54 -0.15
C ALA A 305 18.79 5.79 -1.48
N LYS A 306 20.06 6.22 -1.43
CA LYS A 306 20.91 6.37 -2.62
C LYS A 306 21.24 5.03 -3.28
N GLY A 307 21.40 3.96 -2.50
CA GLY A 307 21.57 2.60 -3.02
C GLY A 307 20.35 2.12 -3.81
N LEU A 308 19.14 2.36 -3.32
CA LEU A 308 17.91 2.06 -4.05
C LEU A 308 17.78 2.88 -5.36
N GLN A 309 18.22 4.14 -5.33
CA GLN A 309 18.27 5.01 -6.51
C GLN A 309 19.24 4.46 -7.58
N ASP A 310 20.46 4.08 -7.18
CA ASP A 310 21.44 3.46 -8.08
C ASP A 310 20.92 2.12 -8.62
N TRP A 311 20.25 1.32 -7.79
CA TRP A 311 19.61 0.07 -8.21
C TRP A 311 18.59 0.32 -9.32
N GLN A 312 17.71 1.31 -9.15
CA GLN A 312 16.68 1.64 -10.13
C GLN A 312 17.27 2.08 -11.49
N SER A 313 18.28 2.95 -11.47
CA SER A 313 18.98 3.37 -12.69
C SER A 313 19.76 2.23 -13.33
N GLY A 314 20.46 1.43 -12.53
CA GLY A 314 21.27 0.31 -12.98
C GLY A 314 20.44 -0.83 -13.58
N GLY A 315 19.32 -1.15 -12.95
CA GLY A 315 18.37 -2.16 -13.42
C GLY A 315 17.87 -1.84 -14.83
N HIS A 316 17.57 -0.58 -15.14
CA HIS A 316 17.18 -0.17 -16.49
C HIS A 316 18.26 -0.45 -17.54
N GLU A 317 19.52 -0.10 -17.26
CA GLU A 317 20.62 -0.35 -18.20
C GLU A 317 20.84 -1.84 -18.47
N TRP A 318 20.63 -2.70 -17.48
CA TRP A 318 20.70 -4.15 -17.67
C TRP A 318 19.52 -4.68 -18.51
N HIS A 319 18.28 -4.25 -18.26
CA HIS A 319 17.11 -4.64 -19.07
C HIS A 319 17.30 -4.30 -20.56
N MET A 320 17.95 -3.17 -20.84
CA MET A 320 18.28 -2.73 -22.20
C MET A 320 19.35 -3.59 -22.90
N ARG A 321 20.02 -4.52 -22.20
CA ARG A 321 21.17 -5.30 -22.72
C ARG A 321 21.02 -6.81 -22.60
N SER A 322 20.39 -7.30 -21.52
CA SER A 322 20.25 -8.73 -21.26
C SER A 322 19.43 -9.42 -22.35
N SER A 323 19.77 -10.68 -22.64
CA SER A 323 19.04 -11.50 -23.62
C SER A 323 17.61 -11.86 -23.19
N ARG A 324 17.28 -11.68 -21.90
CA ARG A 324 15.99 -12.02 -21.30
C ARG A 324 14.82 -11.19 -21.84
N TYR A 325 15.09 -10.04 -22.47
CA TYR A 325 14.09 -8.98 -22.66
C TYR A 325 13.92 -8.53 -24.11
N MET A 326 12.79 -7.89 -24.40
CA MET A 326 12.44 -7.40 -25.73
C MET A 326 13.16 -6.09 -26.14
N ASN A 327 14.46 -5.97 -25.89
CA ASN A 327 15.25 -4.77 -26.19
C ASN A 327 15.70 -4.63 -27.67
N GLY A 328 15.14 -5.43 -28.57
CA GLY A 328 15.39 -5.36 -30.02
C GLY A 328 15.04 -3.98 -30.59
N GLY A 329 16.04 -3.25 -31.09
CA GLY A 329 15.86 -1.88 -31.61
C GLY A 329 16.09 -0.76 -30.59
N ALA A 330 16.19 -1.09 -29.30
CA ALA A 330 16.41 -0.13 -28.21
C ALA A 330 17.90 0.27 -28.08
N VAL A 331 18.82 -0.64 -28.45
CA VAL A 331 20.26 -0.37 -28.52
C VAL A 331 20.64 0.20 -29.90
N SER A 332 20.43 1.50 -30.11
CA SER A 332 21.11 2.22 -31.19
C SER A 332 22.54 2.56 -30.76
N ALA A 333 23.51 2.20 -31.59
CA ALA A 333 24.94 2.38 -31.32
C ALA A 333 25.32 3.79 -30.83
N ALA A 334 25.93 3.85 -29.64
CA ALA A 334 26.67 4.96 -29.05
C ALA A 334 25.96 6.34 -28.96
N PRO A 335 25.89 6.97 -27.76
CA PRO A 335 25.28 8.31 -27.57
C PRO A 335 25.88 9.44 -28.43
N TRP A 336 27.03 9.21 -29.07
CA TRP A 336 27.85 10.22 -29.72
C TRP A 336 27.73 10.25 -31.25
N GLN A 337 26.98 9.34 -31.89
CA GLN A 337 26.90 9.25 -33.36
C GLN A 337 25.58 9.71 -34.01
N ARG A 338 24.61 10.19 -33.23
CA ARG A 338 23.42 10.91 -33.76
C ARG A 338 23.45 12.44 -33.55
N LEU A 339 24.52 13.00 -32.98
CA LEU A 339 24.67 14.44 -32.70
C LEU A 339 25.18 15.28 -33.90
N THR A 340 24.97 14.84 -35.14
CA THR A 340 25.32 15.65 -36.32
C THR A 340 24.17 15.70 -37.34
N GLY A 341 23.06 16.34 -36.94
CA GLY A 341 21.99 16.75 -37.85
C GLY A 341 21.39 18.07 -37.35
N PRO A 342 21.34 19.15 -38.14
CA PRO A 342 20.82 20.42 -37.67
C PRO A 342 19.29 20.36 -37.61
N GLY A 343 18.70 20.27 -36.40
CA GLY A 343 17.32 20.71 -36.16
C GLY A 343 16.34 19.75 -35.47
N THR A 344 16.67 18.49 -35.22
CA THR A 344 15.71 17.51 -34.62
C THR A 344 16.04 17.05 -33.20
N SER A 345 17.31 17.07 -32.77
CA SER A 345 17.68 16.62 -31.41
C SER A 345 17.24 17.56 -30.30
N ALA A 346 17.17 18.87 -30.57
CA ALA A 346 16.72 19.85 -29.60
C ALA A 346 15.18 19.86 -29.44
N SER A 347 14.42 19.53 -30.49
CA SER A 347 12.96 19.45 -30.41
C SER A 347 12.49 18.24 -29.62
N ASP A 348 13.17 17.10 -29.75
CA ASP A 348 12.79 15.86 -29.06
C ASP A 348 13.09 15.93 -27.56
N VAL A 349 14.26 16.48 -27.18
CA VAL A 349 14.60 16.72 -25.77
C VAL A 349 13.69 17.77 -25.14
N VAL A 350 13.30 18.82 -25.87
CA VAL A 350 12.36 19.84 -25.38
C VAL A 350 10.95 19.28 -25.28
N ALA A 351 10.48 18.48 -26.23
CA ALA A 351 9.18 17.81 -26.16
C ALA A 351 9.13 16.81 -25.00
N LEU A 352 10.24 16.11 -24.74
CA LEU A 352 10.38 15.19 -23.63
C LEU A 352 10.33 15.90 -22.26
N LEU A 353 11.16 16.93 -22.10
CA LEU A 353 11.16 17.77 -20.89
C LEU A 353 9.80 18.44 -20.72
N ALA A 354 9.12 18.80 -21.80
CA ALA A 354 7.77 19.35 -21.77
C ALA A 354 6.71 18.31 -21.39
N SER A 355 6.81 17.05 -21.84
CA SER A 355 5.87 15.98 -21.45
C SER A 355 6.03 15.61 -19.99
N ALA A 356 7.26 15.34 -19.55
CA ALA A 356 7.57 15.04 -18.15
C ALA A 356 7.24 16.23 -17.22
N ALA A 357 7.47 17.47 -17.67
CA ALA A 357 7.03 18.66 -16.94
C ALA A 357 5.50 18.80 -16.95
N ALA A 358 4.81 18.45 -18.03
CA ALA A 358 3.35 18.52 -18.12
C ALA A 358 2.67 17.48 -17.23
N GLU A 359 3.15 16.24 -17.19
CA GLU A 359 2.70 15.20 -16.25
C GLU A 359 2.95 15.60 -14.80
N ARG A 360 4.16 16.12 -14.51
CA ARG A 360 4.48 16.62 -13.16
C ARG A 360 3.63 17.83 -12.78
N LEU A 361 3.34 18.74 -13.71
CA LEU A 361 2.52 19.94 -13.44
C LEU A 361 1.04 19.61 -13.27
N ARG A 362 0.54 18.60 -13.98
CA ARG A 362 -0.83 18.13 -13.84
C ARG A 362 -1.13 17.92 -12.35
N ALA A 363 -0.35 17.11 -11.63
CA ALA A 363 -0.62 16.74 -10.23
C ALA A 363 -0.80 17.94 -9.27
N TYR A 364 -0.32 19.12 -9.64
CA TYR A 364 -0.42 20.36 -8.87
C TYR A 364 -1.39 21.40 -9.45
N ALA A 365 -2.08 21.08 -10.55
CA ALA A 365 -2.96 21.99 -11.30
C ALA A 365 -4.43 21.95 -10.83
N HIS A 366 -4.77 21.14 -9.83
CA HIS A 366 -6.12 21.11 -9.29
C HIS A 366 -6.53 22.48 -8.73
N VAL A 367 -7.76 22.88 -9.04
CA VAL A 367 -8.37 24.11 -8.54
C VAL A 367 -9.45 23.70 -7.54
N PRO A 368 -9.30 24.00 -6.24
CA PRO A 368 -10.30 23.66 -5.24
C PRO A 368 -11.67 24.33 -5.49
N PHE A 369 -12.74 23.73 -4.97
CA PHE A 369 -14.13 24.23 -5.03
C PHE A 369 -14.72 24.32 -6.45
N GLN A 370 -14.32 23.40 -7.33
CA GLN A 370 -14.85 23.33 -8.69
C GLN A 370 -16.33 22.91 -8.69
N LYS A 371 -17.15 23.59 -9.52
CA LYS A 371 -18.54 23.20 -9.75
C LYS A 371 -18.59 21.95 -10.62
N VAL A 372 -18.89 20.81 -10.00
CA VAL A 372 -18.99 19.50 -10.68
C VAL A 372 -20.42 19.01 -10.88
N GLY A 373 -21.38 19.61 -10.16
CA GLY A 373 -22.78 19.18 -10.20
C GLY A 373 -23.05 17.93 -9.35
N PRO A 374 -24.29 17.40 -9.37
CA PRO A 374 -24.64 16.23 -8.57
C PRO A 374 -23.76 15.01 -8.84
N SER A 375 -23.43 14.26 -7.78
CA SER A 375 -22.75 12.97 -7.90
C SER A 375 -23.55 12.04 -8.82
N LEU A 376 -22.88 11.42 -9.78
CA LEU A 376 -23.46 10.45 -10.70
C LEU A 376 -23.29 9.08 -10.06
N LEU A 377 -24.39 8.35 -9.90
CA LEU A 377 -24.39 7.07 -9.21
C LEU A 377 -24.50 5.93 -10.24
N PRO A 378 -23.49 5.05 -10.36
CA PRO A 378 -23.57 3.88 -11.22
C PRO A 378 -24.45 2.79 -10.59
N ASP A 379 -24.66 1.70 -11.34
CA ASP A 379 -25.30 0.51 -10.78
C ASP A 379 -24.26 -0.30 -9.99
N PHE A 380 -24.25 -0.09 -8.68
CA PHE A 380 -23.31 -0.74 -7.76
C PHE A 380 -23.56 -2.26 -7.72
N HIS A 381 -22.56 -3.04 -8.10
CA HIS A 381 -22.60 -4.50 -7.95
C HIS A 381 -22.49 -4.86 -6.46
N MET A 382 -23.61 -5.21 -5.84
CA MET A 382 -23.69 -5.63 -4.43
C MET A 382 -24.54 -6.91 -4.34
N PRO A 383 -23.91 -8.10 -4.26
CA PRO A 383 -24.61 -9.37 -4.25
C PRO A 383 -25.28 -9.68 -2.88
N TYR A 384 -24.87 -8.98 -1.82
CA TYR A 384 -25.30 -9.23 -0.46
C TYR A 384 -26.55 -8.41 -0.09
N GLN A 385 -27.46 -9.03 0.64
CA GLN A 385 -28.68 -8.38 1.13
C GLN A 385 -28.39 -7.59 2.40
N VAL A 386 -28.87 -6.35 2.45
CA VAL A 386 -28.76 -5.53 3.67
C VAL A 386 -29.70 -6.06 4.76
N ALA A 387 -29.15 -6.23 5.96
CA ALA A 387 -29.89 -6.38 7.20
C ALA A 387 -29.61 -5.17 8.11
N LEU A 388 -30.54 -4.84 9.00
CA LEU A 388 -30.37 -3.73 9.95
C LEU A 388 -30.70 -4.20 11.36
N SER A 389 -29.89 -3.77 12.33
CA SER A 389 -30.14 -4.03 13.74
C SER A 389 -31.52 -3.50 14.17
N PRO A 390 -32.32 -4.28 14.91
CA PRO A 390 -33.63 -3.84 15.41
C PRO A 390 -33.52 -2.72 16.44
N HIS A 391 -32.30 -2.38 16.90
CA HIS A 391 -32.04 -1.36 17.91
C HIS A 391 -31.75 0.03 17.33
N LEU A 392 -31.76 0.19 16.00
CA LEU A 392 -31.47 1.45 15.28
C LEU A 392 -32.23 2.66 15.84
N GLU A 393 -33.57 2.57 15.90
CA GLU A 393 -34.40 3.71 16.32
C GLU A 393 -34.12 4.15 17.76
N ALA A 394 -33.72 3.21 18.62
CA ALA A 394 -33.37 3.52 19.99
C ALA A 394 -31.95 4.11 20.13
N CYS A 395 -31.04 3.75 19.23
CA CYS A 395 -29.65 4.25 19.20
C CYS A 395 -29.57 5.74 18.84
N ARG A 396 -30.38 6.22 17.89
CA ARG A 396 -30.35 7.63 17.42
C ARG A 396 -30.39 8.68 18.53
N PRO A 397 -31.42 8.72 19.39
CA PRO A 397 -31.47 9.73 20.47
C PRO A 397 -30.36 9.56 21.52
N ARG A 398 -29.85 8.34 21.72
CA ARG A 398 -28.74 8.09 22.65
C ARG A 398 -27.41 8.62 22.12
N LEU A 399 -27.15 8.49 20.82
CA LEU A 399 -25.99 9.09 20.19
C LEU A 399 -26.03 10.62 20.32
N THR A 400 -27.15 11.26 20.00
CA THR A 400 -27.29 12.73 20.15
C THR A 400 -27.00 13.19 21.57
N ALA A 401 -27.56 12.51 22.58
CA ALA A 401 -27.30 12.83 23.98
C ALA A 401 -25.82 12.69 24.37
N TRP A 402 -25.14 11.67 23.86
CA TRP A 402 -23.70 11.48 24.08
C TRP A 402 -22.87 12.58 23.42
N MET A 403 -23.19 12.95 22.17
CA MET A 403 -22.50 14.02 21.42
C MET A 403 -22.55 15.38 22.14
N HIS A 404 -23.70 15.75 22.73
CA HIS A 404 -23.83 16.93 23.59
C HIS A 404 -22.97 16.82 24.85
N THR A 405 -22.96 15.65 25.48
CA THR A 405 -22.18 15.41 26.70
C THR A 405 -20.67 15.59 26.44
N MET A 406 -20.19 15.16 25.27
CA MET A 406 -18.81 15.34 24.85
C MET A 406 -18.49 16.76 24.36
N GLY A 407 -19.49 17.59 24.05
CA GLY A 407 -19.31 18.96 23.56
C GLY A 407 -19.12 19.06 22.04
N MET A 408 -19.36 17.98 21.28
CA MET A 408 -19.11 17.94 19.83
C MET A 408 -20.09 18.79 19.03
N LEU A 409 -21.26 19.12 19.59
CA LEU A 409 -22.29 19.95 18.94
C LEU A 409 -22.18 21.42 19.35
N GLU A 410 -21.25 21.75 20.24
CA GLU A 410 -21.08 23.07 20.85
C GLU A 410 -19.78 23.76 20.40
N GLU A 411 -18.78 23.00 19.93
CA GLU A 411 -17.47 23.52 19.51
C GLU A 411 -17.46 24.10 18.07
N GLY A 412 -18.60 24.09 17.39
CA GLY A 412 -18.80 24.79 16.11
C GLY A 412 -18.38 24.02 14.85
N VAL A 413 -18.02 22.74 15.01
CA VAL A 413 -17.68 21.84 13.88
C VAL A 413 -18.96 21.19 13.35
N TRP A 414 -19.76 20.61 14.26
CA TRP A 414 -21.06 20.00 13.97
C TRP A 414 -22.17 20.68 14.77
N ASP A 415 -23.39 20.56 14.26
CA ASP A 415 -24.65 20.87 14.93
C ASP A 415 -25.58 19.64 14.87
N GLU A 416 -26.72 19.70 15.58
CA GLU A 416 -27.69 18.59 15.58
C GLU A 416 -28.22 18.26 14.17
N GLU A 417 -28.36 19.26 13.30
CA GLU A 417 -28.80 19.06 11.91
C GLU A 417 -27.78 18.22 11.13
N LYS A 418 -26.49 18.54 11.25
CA LYS A 418 -25.40 17.77 10.61
C LYS A 418 -25.34 16.35 11.14
N LEU A 419 -25.45 16.17 12.46
CA LEU A 419 -25.50 14.84 13.07
C LEU A 419 -26.69 14.01 12.54
N ALA A 420 -27.88 14.62 12.46
CA ALA A 420 -29.07 13.96 11.94
C ALA A 420 -28.94 13.62 10.44
N ALA A 421 -28.36 14.52 9.64
CA ALA A 421 -28.13 14.29 8.21
C ALA A 421 -27.11 13.18 7.95
N TYR A 422 -26.22 12.89 8.90
CA TYR A 422 -25.18 11.86 8.80
C TYR A 422 -25.69 10.50 9.26
N ASP A 423 -26.65 10.44 10.19
CA ASP A 423 -27.31 9.22 10.66
C ASP A 423 -26.35 8.02 10.85
N LEU A 424 -25.28 8.24 11.60
CA LEU A 424 -24.27 7.21 11.89
C LEU A 424 -24.83 5.97 12.63
N PRO A 425 -25.93 6.06 13.41
CA PRO A 425 -26.64 4.87 13.89
C PRO A 425 -27.14 3.97 12.75
N LEU A 426 -27.59 4.52 11.62
CA LEU A 426 -27.99 3.73 10.45
C LEU A 426 -26.80 3.01 9.83
N CYS A 427 -25.63 3.66 9.77
CA CYS A 427 -24.40 3.00 9.34
C CYS A 427 -24.11 1.82 10.26
N SER A 428 -23.99 2.09 11.57
CA SER A 428 -23.68 1.06 12.57
C SER A 428 -24.66 -0.10 12.57
N ALA A 429 -25.96 0.16 12.36
CA ALA A 429 -26.98 -0.88 12.33
C ALA A 429 -26.87 -1.81 11.12
N GLY A 430 -26.29 -1.33 10.02
CA GLY A 430 -25.98 -2.14 8.84
C GLY A 430 -24.66 -2.89 8.95
N LEU A 431 -23.66 -2.32 9.62
CA LEU A 431 -22.36 -2.99 9.82
C LEU A 431 -22.50 -4.24 10.69
N ASP A 432 -23.31 -4.16 11.74
CA ASP A 432 -23.58 -5.27 12.66
C ASP A 432 -25.10 -5.38 12.90
N PRO A 433 -25.81 -6.15 12.05
CA PRO A 433 -27.26 -6.33 12.17
C PRO A 433 -27.67 -7.13 13.41
N ASP A 434 -26.75 -7.93 13.99
CA ASP A 434 -27.00 -8.76 15.17
C ASP A 434 -26.49 -8.10 16.46
N ALA A 435 -25.98 -6.86 16.38
CA ALA A 435 -25.47 -6.08 17.49
C ALA A 435 -26.45 -6.04 18.66
N THR A 436 -25.94 -6.25 19.88
CA THR A 436 -26.66 -5.88 21.10
C THR A 436 -26.93 -4.37 21.14
N PRO A 437 -27.93 -3.89 21.91
CA PRO A 437 -28.16 -2.45 22.06
C PRO A 437 -26.92 -1.67 22.49
N GLU A 438 -26.12 -2.23 23.39
CA GLU A 438 -24.90 -1.62 23.92
C GLU A 438 -23.78 -1.61 22.89
N ALA A 439 -23.62 -2.69 22.12
CA ALA A 439 -22.63 -2.76 21.03
C ALA A 439 -22.95 -1.78 19.90
N LEU A 440 -24.23 -1.68 19.51
CA LEU A 440 -24.69 -0.74 18.50
C LEU A 440 -24.44 0.71 18.93
N ASP A 441 -24.76 1.04 20.18
CA ASP A 441 -24.50 2.37 20.74
C ASP A 441 -23.00 2.71 20.74
N LEU A 442 -22.15 1.75 21.13
CA LEU A 442 -20.70 1.96 21.19
C LEU A 442 -20.12 2.16 19.78
N SER A 443 -20.49 1.32 18.82
CA SER A 443 -20.06 1.43 17.43
C SER A 443 -20.52 2.74 16.80
N ALA A 444 -21.78 3.15 17.02
CA ALA A 444 -22.27 4.44 16.53
C ALA A 444 -21.51 5.65 17.10
N ARG A 445 -21.03 5.57 18.36
CA ARG A 445 -20.20 6.62 18.97
C ARG A 445 -18.79 6.65 18.39
N TRP A 446 -18.17 5.49 18.13
CA TRP A 446 -16.88 5.40 17.44
C TRP A 446 -16.96 5.98 16.03
N LEU A 447 -17.99 5.64 15.27
CA LEU A 447 -18.23 6.23 13.95
C LEU A 447 -18.41 7.75 14.05
N ALA A 448 -19.19 8.24 15.03
CA ALA A 448 -19.39 9.67 15.23
C ALA A 448 -18.11 10.41 15.59
N TRP A 449 -17.29 9.86 16.49
CA TRP A 449 -16.01 10.45 16.86
C TRP A 449 -15.04 10.49 15.68
N GLY A 450 -14.92 9.40 14.92
CA GLY A 450 -14.04 9.31 13.75
C GLY A 450 -14.45 10.29 12.64
N THR A 451 -15.73 10.30 12.25
CA THR A 451 -16.24 11.23 11.21
C THR A 451 -16.19 12.69 11.69
N TYR A 452 -16.34 12.96 12.99
CA TYR A 452 -16.14 14.30 13.53
C TYR A 452 -14.69 14.76 13.41
N GLY A 453 -13.73 13.86 13.70
CA GLY A 453 -12.30 14.15 13.55
C GLY A 453 -11.90 14.43 12.10
N ASP A 454 -12.42 13.63 11.18
CA ASP A 454 -12.24 13.80 9.73
C ASP A 454 -12.68 15.20 9.24
N ASP A 455 -13.81 15.71 9.75
CA ASP A 455 -14.26 17.09 9.46
C ASP A 455 -13.47 18.16 10.26
N TYR A 456 -13.02 17.84 11.48
CA TYR A 456 -12.33 18.76 12.40
C TYR A 456 -10.96 19.18 11.85
N TYR A 457 -10.15 18.22 11.40
CA TYR A 457 -8.76 18.45 10.97
C TYR A 457 -8.64 19.49 9.83
N PRO A 458 -9.30 19.33 8.68
CA PRO A 458 -9.24 20.31 7.59
C PRO A 458 -9.84 21.66 8.00
N LEU A 459 -10.92 21.67 8.79
CA LEU A 459 -11.56 22.90 9.25
C LEU A 459 -10.66 23.72 10.18
N VAL A 460 -9.98 23.07 11.12
CA VAL A 460 -9.20 23.74 12.18
C VAL A 460 -7.76 24.03 11.73
N PHE A 461 -7.14 23.11 11.00
CA PHE A 461 -5.72 23.19 10.62
C PHE A 461 -5.50 23.52 9.15
N GLY A 462 -6.36 23.03 8.25
CA GLY A 462 -6.21 23.16 6.79
C GLY A 462 -6.18 24.61 6.33
N GLY A 463 -7.19 25.41 6.70
CA GLY A 463 -7.26 26.82 6.32
C GLY A 463 -6.09 27.67 6.85
N ARG A 464 -5.55 27.33 8.02
CA ARG A 464 -4.40 28.02 8.64
C ARG A 464 -3.05 27.50 8.17
N ARG A 465 -3.05 26.36 7.47
CA ARG A 465 -1.84 25.64 7.07
C ARG A 465 -0.96 25.22 8.25
N ASP A 466 -1.58 24.90 9.38
CA ASP A 466 -0.88 24.66 10.66
C ASP A 466 -0.65 23.17 10.91
N LEU A 467 0.27 22.59 10.14
CA LEU A 467 0.64 21.17 10.28
C LEU A 467 1.28 20.85 11.64
N ALA A 468 1.94 21.83 12.26
CA ALA A 468 2.55 21.67 13.57
C ALA A 468 1.48 21.47 14.67
N ALA A 469 0.41 22.29 14.65
CA ALA A 469 -0.71 22.12 15.57
C ALA A 469 -1.48 20.81 15.32
N ALA A 470 -1.63 20.40 14.06
CA ALA A 470 -2.25 19.11 13.72
C ALA A 470 -1.45 17.95 14.33
N ARG A 471 -0.12 17.93 14.15
CA ARG A 471 0.78 16.89 14.73
C ARG A 471 0.73 16.87 16.26
N LEU A 472 0.72 18.04 16.90
CA LEU A 472 0.60 18.13 18.35
C LEU A 472 -0.75 17.58 18.84
N THR A 473 -1.83 17.85 18.11
CA THR A 473 -3.16 17.34 18.42
C THR A 473 -3.21 15.81 18.28
N THR A 474 -2.69 15.25 17.18
CA THR A 474 -2.57 13.80 17.00
C THR A 474 -1.77 13.13 18.12
N ALA A 475 -0.62 13.71 18.52
CA ALA A 475 0.15 13.19 19.65
C ALA A 475 -0.62 13.20 20.98
N ARG A 476 -1.46 14.23 21.20
CA ARG A 476 -2.34 14.30 22.38
C ARG A 476 -3.47 13.27 22.34
N LEU A 477 -4.02 12.97 21.17
CA LEU A 477 -5.03 11.91 21.00
C LEU A 477 -4.44 10.54 21.37
N SER A 478 -3.22 10.24 20.91
CA SER A 478 -2.52 9.01 21.32
C SER A 478 -2.33 8.94 22.84
N ALA A 479 -2.00 10.06 23.49
CA ALA A 479 -1.88 10.16 24.94
C ALA A 479 -3.23 10.04 25.71
N CYS A 480 -4.37 10.12 25.02
CA CYS A 480 -5.69 9.84 25.62
C CYS A 480 -6.01 8.34 25.70
N MET A 481 -5.15 7.47 25.14
CA MET A 481 -5.34 6.02 25.07
C MET A 481 -4.26 5.27 25.87
N PRO A 482 -4.22 5.41 27.22
CA PRO A 482 -3.17 4.81 28.01
C PRO A 482 -3.22 3.28 27.98
N VAL A 483 -2.03 2.66 27.89
CA VAL A 483 -1.81 1.21 28.03
C VAL A 483 -1.14 0.96 29.39
N ASP A 484 -1.52 -0.12 30.09
CA ASP A 484 -1.14 -0.45 31.48
C ASP A 484 0.19 0.15 32.00
N GLY A 485 0.11 0.91 33.09
CA GLY A 485 1.26 1.53 33.76
C GLY A 485 1.59 2.96 33.31
N GLU A 486 0.96 3.45 32.25
CA GLU A 486 1.03 4.85 31.81
C GLU A 486 0.26 5.78 32.78
N GLU A 487 0.74 7.02 32.95
CA GLU A 487 0.07 8.03 33.80
C GLU A 487 -1.35 8.33 33.31
N ALA A 488 -2.20 8.83 34.22
CA ALA A 488 -3.63 9.11 33.97
C ALA A 488 -3.86 9.94 32.69
N PRO A 489 -5.02 9.75 32.00
CA PRO A 489 -5.31 10.43 30.74
C PRO A 489 -5.18 11.95 30.88
N VAL A 490 -4.59 12.56 29.85
CA VAL A 490 -4.35 14.01 29.73
C VAL A 490 -5.64 14.78 30.06
N VAL A 491 -5.52 15.93 30.74
CA VAL A 491 -6.67 16.83 30.93
C VAL A 491 -7.21 17.23 29.54
N PRO A 492 -8.45 16.85 29.20
CA PRO A 492 -8.95 17.05 27.84
C PRO A 492 -9.24 18.53 27.61
N VAL A 493 -8.82 19.06 26.46
CA VAL A 493 -8.98 20.49 26.11
C VAL A 493 -10.00 20.76 25.01
N ASN A 494 -10.53 19.72 24.36
CA ASN A 494 -11.54 19.81 23.30
C ASN A 494 -12.47 18.58 23.29
N ALA A 495 -13.51 18.60 22.44
CA ALA A 495 -14.51 17.55 22.37
C ALA A 495 -13.96 16.21 21.85
N MET A 496 -12.96 16.24 20.95
CA MET A 496 -12.33 15.02 20.47
C MET A 496 -11.61 14.27 21.57
N GLU A 497 -10.82 14.96 22.40
CA GLU A 497 -10.11 14.36 23.53
C GLU A 497 -11.09 13.82 24.57
N ARG A 498 -12.17 14.56 24.90
CA ARG A 498 -13.23 14.07 25.81
C ARG A 498 -13.90 12.81 25.29
N GLY A 499 -14.29 12.82 24.00
CA GLY A 499 -14.91 11.68 23.35
C GLY A 499 -14.00 10.45 23.30
N LEU A 500 -12.71 10.64 22.97
CA LEU A 500 -11.74 9.53 22.92
C LEU A 500 -11.47 8.93 24.30
N ILE A 501 -11.35 9.76 25.34
CA ILE A 501 -11.17 9.27 26.72
C ILE A 501 -12.37 8.41 27.15
N ASP A 502 -13.60 8.85 26.88
CA ASP A 502 -14.82 8.09 27.19
C ASP A 502 -14.87 6.77 26.39
N LEU A 503 -14.68 6.85 25.07
CA LEU A 503 -14.67 5.69 24.18
C LEU A 503 -13.59 4.68 24.58
N TRP A 504 -12.38 5.14 24.88
CA TRP A 504 -11.28 4.29 25.33
C TRP A 504 -11.61 3.59 26.64
N ALA A 505 -12.11 4.32 27.63
CA ALA A 505 -12.46 3.76 28.93
C ALA A 505 -13.55 2.68 28.83
N VAL A 506 -14.57 2.90 28.01
CA VAL A 506 -15.67 1.93 27.81
C VAL A 506 -15.19 0.72 27.00
N THR A 507 -14.47 0.95 25.90
CA THR A 507 -14.06 -0.13 24.98
C THR A 507 -13.00 -1.05 25.61
N THR A 508 -12.08 -0.49 26.39
CA THR A 508 -10.91 -1.23 26.90
C THR A 508 -11.09 -1.81 28.30
N ALA A 509 -12.27 -1.64 28.92
CA ALA A 509 -12.56 -2.04 30.29
C ALA A 509 -12.27 -3.52 30.59
N ALA A 510 -12.51 -4.40 29.62
CA ALA A 510 -12.27 -5.84 29.72
C ALA A 510 -11.06 -6.33 28.90
N MET A 511 -10.33 -5.42 28.24
CA MET A 511 -9.21 -5.78 27.36
C MET A 511 -7.92 -6.04 28.13
N THR A 512 -7.12 -6.99 27.61
CA THR A 512 -5.73 -7.17 28.00
C THR A 512 -4.86 -6.01 27.46
N PRO A 513 -3.65 -5.81 28.00
CA PRO A 513 -2.73 -4.78 27.49
C PRO A 513 -2.35 -4.95 26.03
N ASP A 514 -2.25 -6.19 25.54
CA ASP A 514 -1.98 -6.48 24.13
C ASP A 514 -3.15 -6.05 23.24
N GLN A 515 -4.38 -6.37 23.64
CA GLN A 515 -5.58 -5.94 22.92
C GLN A 515 -5.70 -4.41 22.89
N ARG A 516 -5.36 -3.75 24.00
CA ARG A 516 -5.29 -2.28 24.04
C ARG A 516 -4.23 -1.74 23.09
N ARG A 517 -3.03 -2.31 23.03
CA ARG A 517 -2.01 -1.89 22.06
C ARG A 517 -2.53 -1.99 20.63
N THR A 518 -3.11 -3.12 20.24
CA THR A 518 -3.66 -3.31 18.90
C THR A 518 -4.76 -2.28 18.57
N LEU A 519 -5.68 -2.00 19.49
CA LEU A 519 -6.71 -0.98 19.25
C LEU A 519 -6.11 0.44 19.18
N ARG A 520 -5.14 0.76 20.06
CA ARG A 520 -4.43 2.04 20.03
C ARG A 520 -3.72 2.23 18.69
N ASP A 521 -3.02 1.21 18.20
CA ASP A 521 -2.30 1.26 16.93
C ASP A 521 -3.25 1.53 15.75
N ALA A 522 -4.47 0.96 15.77
CA ALA A 522 -5.49 1.22 14.76
C ALA A 522 -6.00 2.68 14.81
N VAL A 523 -6.23 3.22 16.01
CA VAL A 523 -6.65 4.63 16.17
C VAL A 523 -5.51 5.59 15.83
N ASP A 524 -4.28 5.30 16.26
CA ASP A 524 -3.10 6.11 15.94
C ASP A 524 -2.88 6.15 14.42
N THR A 525 -3.01 5.02 13.72
CA THR A 525 -2.95 4.96 12.25
C THR A 525 -3.98 5.89 11.59
N MET A 526 -5.24 5.85 12.05
CA MET A 526 -6.30 6.73 11.54
C MET A 526 -6.04 8.21 11.85
N THR A 527 -5.56 8.55 13.04
CA THR A 527 -5.31 9.96 13.40
C THR A 527 -4.04 10.53 12.75
N GLU A 528 -3.06 9.70 12.43
CA GLU A 528 -1.88 10.05 11.64
C GLU A 528 -2.24 10.27 10.17
N SER A 529 -3.22 9.53 9.65
CA SER A 529 -3.66 9.66 8.26
C SER A 529 -4.32 11.02 7.97
N TRP A 530 -5.02 11.63 8.93
CA TRP A 530 -5.53 13.01 8.78
C TRP A 530 -4.41 14.05 8.63
N VAL A 531 -3.26 13.83 9.28
CA VAL A 531 -2.08 14.69 9.11
C VAL A 531 -1.48 14.53 7.72
N TRP A 532 -1.55 13.32 7.16
CA TRP A 532 -1.14 13.05 5.79
C TRP A 532 -2.02 13.81 4.80
N GLU A 533 -3.35 13.73 4.89
CA GLU A 533 -4.26 14.44 4.00
C GLU A 533 -4.03 15.97 4.07
N LEU A 534 -3.85 16.52 5.27
CA LEU A 534 -3.47 17.93 5.43
C LEU A 534 -2.15 18.28 4.72
N SER A 535 -1.15 17.39 4.76
CA SER A 535 0.12 17.60 4.07
C SER A 535 -0.06 17.64 2.54
N ASN A 536 -0.87 16.76 1.97
CA ASN A 536 -1.18 16.79 0.54
C ASN A 536 -1.96 18.07 0.16
N GLN A 537 -2.92 18.47 0.98
CA GLN A 537 -3.67 19.73 0.82
C GLN A 537 -2.74 20.95 0.80
N LEU A 538 -1.75 20.98 1.70
CA LEU A 538 -0.75 22.06 1.76
C LEU A 538 0.09 22.16 0.49
N GLN A 539 0.42 21.02 -0.11
CA GLN A 539 1.22 20.93 -1.31
C GLN A 539 0.40 21.13 -2.60
N ASN A 540 -0.94 21.18 -2.52
CA ASN A 540 -1.86 21.12 -3.66
C ASN A 540 -1.58 19.91 -4.56
N ARG A 541 -1.23 18.75 -3.97
CA ARG A 541 -0.84 17.55 -4.72
C ARG A 541 -2.01 16.57 -4.77
N VAL A 542 -2.51 16.31 -5.97
CA VAL A 542 -3.39 15.15 -6.23
C VAL A 542 -2.51 13.91 -6.28
N PRO A 543 -2.75 12.88 -5.44
CA PRO A 543 -1.99 11.63 -5.49
C PRO A 543 -2.26 10.88 -6.80
N ASP A 544 -1.32 10.02 -7.22
CA ASP A 544 -1.58 9.08 -8.30
C ASP A 544 -2.50 7.94 -7.83
N PRO A 545 -3.10 7.14 -8.74
CA PRO A 545 -4.06 6.10 -8.37
C PRO A 545 -3.53 5.07 -7.36
N VAL A 546 -2.24 4.73 -7.40
CA VAL A 546 -1.64 3.74 -6.50
C VAL A 546 -1.45 4.35 -5.11
N ASP A 547 -0.81 5.53 -5.03
CA ASP A 547 -0.64 6.30 -3.78
C ASP A 547 -1.99 6.62 -3.14
N TYR A 548 -3.00 6.94 -3.96
CA TYR A 548 -4.35 7.24 -3.50
C TYR A 548 -4.99 6.06 -2.78
N LEU A 549 -5.01 4.87 -3.36
CA LEU A 549 -5.66 3.71 -2.75
C LEU A 549 -5.00 3.30 -1.43
N GLU A 550 -3.67 3.33 -1.37
CA GLU A 550 -2.93 3.05 -0.14
C GLU A 550 -3.26 4.04 0.98
N MET A 551 -3.20 5.33 0.64
CA MET A 551 -3.60 6.38 1.55
C MET A 551 -5.05 6.18 2.01
N ARG A 552 -5.96 5.91 1.07
CA ARG A 552 -7.39 5.81 1.34
C ARG A 552 -7.76 4.65 2.25
N ARG A 553 -7.06 3.51 2.14
CA ARG A 553 -7.22 2.38 3.09
C ARG A 553 -6.91 2.78 4.53
N ALA A 554 -5.89 3.62 4.73
CA ALA A 554 -5.55 4.15 6.04
C ALA A 554 -6.51 5.26 6.50
N THR A 555 -6.98 6.13 5.59
CA THR A 555 -7.80 7.31 5.96
C THR A 555 -9.28 7.04 6.14
N PHE A 556 -9.80 5.92 5.63
CA PHE A 556 -11.23 5.58 5.75
C PHE A 556 -11.65 5.12 7.16
N GLY A 557 -10.68 4.84 8.06
CA GLY A 557 -10.96 4.28 9.38
C GLY A 557 -11.39 2.81 9.36
N SER A 558 -11.16 2.12 8.24
CA SER A 558 -11.52 0.71 8.05
C SER A 558 -10.94 -0.19 9.13
N ASP A 559 -9.65 -0.05 9.47
CA ASP A 559 -8.97 -0.88 10.46
C ASP A 559 -9.65 -0.85 11.83
N LEU A 560 -10.15 0.33 12.24
CA LEU A 560 -10.93 0.49 13.47
C LEU A 560 -12.24 -0.27 13.36
N THR A 561 -13.01 -0.06 12.29
CA THR A 561 -14.33 -0.71 12.12
C THR A 561 -14.21 -2.23 11.96
N LEU A 562 -13.20 -2.72 11.23
CA LEU A 562 -12.89 -4.14 11.09
C LEU A 562 -12.41 -4.76 12.40
N SER A 563 -11.58 -4.05 13.17
CA SER A 563 -11.16 -4.50 14.50
C SER A 563 -12.36 -4.66 15.43
N LEU A 564 -13.32 -3.74 15.39
CA LEU A 564 -14.57 -3.87 16.15
C LEU A 564 -15.38 -5.09 15.70
N CYS A 565 -15.46 -5.39 14.40
CA CYS A 565 -16.07 -6.64 13.90
C CYS A 565 -15.35 -7.89 14.42
N ARG A 566 -14.01 -7.92 14.34
CA ARG A 566 -13.20 -9.08 14.79
C ARG A 566 -13.30 -9.33 16.29
N MET A 567 -13.44 -8.28 17.11
CA MET A 567 -13.53 -8.41 18.56
C MET A 567 -14.76 -9.22 19.05
N GLY A 568 -15.78 -9.41 18.20
CA GLY A 568 -16.92 -10.28 18.49
C GLY A 568 -16.66 -11.77 18.29
N GLN A 569 -15.59 -12.14 17.58
CA GLN A 569 -15.27 -13.52 17.21
C GLN A 569 -14.18 -14.07 18.15
N GLY A 570 -14.45 -15.19 18.82
CA GLY A 570 -13.56 -15.78 19.83
C GLY A 570 -12.19 -16.24 19.29
N PRO A 571 -11.30 -16.81 20.15
CA PRO A 571 -9.91 -17.14 19.81
C PRO A 571 -9.73 -18.35 18.87
N ALA A 572 -10.75 -18.73 18.10
CA ALA A 572 -10.78 -19.96 17.32
C ALA A 572 -9.92 -19.91 16.05
N VAL A 573 -9.70 -18.72 15.47
CA VAL A 573 -8.82 -18.53 14.30
C VAL A 573 -7.41 -18.17 14.77
N PRO A 574 -6.38 -18.97 14.44
CA PRO A 574 -5.00 -18.63 14.79
C PRO A 574 -4.56 -17.28 14.20
N PRO A 575 -3.83 -16.42 14.95
CA PRO A 575 -3.42 -15.09 14.48
C PRO A 575 -2.63 -15.09 13.15
N GLU A 576 -1.88 -16.15 12.88
CA GLU A 576 -1.15 -16.34 11.64
C GLU A 576 -2.07 -16.44 10.42
N ILE A 577 -3.31 -16.91 10.56
CA ILE A 577 -4.27 -17.03 9.46
C ILE A 577 -4.69 -15.65 8.94
N TYR A 578 -4.90 -14.68 9.83
CA TYR A 578 -5.18 -13.30 9.45
C TYR A 578 -4.01 -12.61 8.74
N ARG A 579 -2.80 -13.15 8.84
CA ARG A 579 -1.61 -12.64 8.15
C ARG A 579 -1.37 -13.29 6.80
N THR A 580 -2.21 -14.25 6.40
CA THR A 580 -2.05 -14.93 5.11
C THR A 580 -2.54 -14.05 3.97
N GLY A 581 -1.96 -14.26 2.79
CA GLY A 581 -2.29 -13.52 1.57
C GLY A 581 -3.79 -13.47 1.27
N PRO A 582 -4.52 -14.62 1.27
CA PRO A 582 -5.95 -14.64 0.99
C PRO A 582 -6.78 -13.79 1.94
N VAL A 583 -6.54 -13.86 3.26
CA VAL A 583 -7.32 -13.10 4.25
C VAL A 583 -7.04 -11.60 4.15
N GLN A 584 -5.78 -11.21 3.96
CA GLN A 584 -5.45 -9.80 3.74
C GLN A 584 -6.03 -9.27 2.42
N ALA A 585 -6.00 -10.08 1.35
CA ALA A 585 -6.58 -9.69 0.06
C ALA A 585 -8.10 -9.54 0.15
N LEU A 586 -8.78 -10.41 0.93
CA LEU A 586 -10.21 -10.32 1.21
C LEU A 586 -10.54 -8.98 1.88
N GLU A 587 -9.80 -8.64 2.93
CA GLU A 587 -10.00 -7.41 3.69
C GLU A 587 -9.70 -6.18 2.83
N ASN A 588 -8.59 -6.16 2.10
CA ASN A 588 -8.23 -5.07 1.22
C ASN A 588 -9.28 -4.86 0.12
N ALA A 589 -9.79 -5.93 -0.49
CA ALA A 589 -10.85 -5.86 -1.50
C ALA A 589 -12.15 -5.26 -0.93
N ALA A 590 -12.54 -5.66 0.29
CA ALA A 590 -13.69 -5.08 0.98
C ALA A 590 -13.48 -3.58 1.29
N ILE A 591 -12.32 -3.24 1.85
CA ILE A 591 -11.96 -1.84 2.18
C ILE A 591 -12.01 -0.98 0.93
N ASP A 592 -11.37 -1.40 -0.17
CA ASP A 592 -11.35 -0.64 -1.41
C ASP A 592 -12.76 -0.39 -1.93
N TYR A 593 -13.62 -1.41 -1.94
CA TYR A 593 -15.00 -1.26 -2.38
C TYR A 593 -15.76 -0.22 -1.54
N ALA A 594 -15.60 -0.26 -0.21
CA ALA A 594 -16.24 0.68 0.69
C ALA A 594 -15.72 2.12 0.54
N CYS A 595 -14.40 2.29 0.42
CA CYS A 595 -13.76 3.57 0.16
C CYS A 595 -14.24 4.19 -1.16
N LEU A 596 -14.21 3.40 -2.25
CA LEU A 596 -14.65 3.85 -3.57
C LEU A 596 -16.16 4.12 -3.61
N THR A 597 -16.96 3.38 -2.84
CA THR A 597 -18.37 3.70 -2.63
C THR A 597 -18.51 5.10 -2.04
N ASN A 598 -17.76 5.42 -0.99
CA ASN A 598 -17.78 6.76 -0.44
C ASN A 598 -17.41 7.81 -1.48
N ASP A 599 -16.29 7.64 -2.17
CA ASP A 599 -15.79 8.60 -3.17
C ASP A 599 -16.82 8.92 -4.26
N VAL A 600 -17.55 7.91 -4.75
CA VAL A 600 -18.61 8.10 -5.75
C VAL A 600 -19.78 8.90 -5.19
N PHE A 601 -20.23 8.61 -3.97
CA PHE A 601 -21.32 9.35 -3.34
C PHE A 601 -20.89 10.77 -2.93
N SER A 602 -19.68 10.91 -2.40
CA SER A 602 -19.14 12.14 -1.82
C SER A 602 -18.52 13.09 -2.84
N TYR A 603 -18.29 12.66 -4.09
CA TYR A 603 -17.64 13.45 -5.14
C TYR A 603 -18.13 14.91 -5.22
N GLN A 604 -19.45 15.14 -5.29
CA GLN A 604 -19.95 16.51 -5.28
C GLN A 604 -19.60 17.26 -3.99
N LYS A 605 -19.85 16.65 -2.83
CA LYS A 605 -19.58 17.26 -1.52
C LYS A 605 -18.11 17.67 -1.42
N GLU A 606 -17.21 16.75 -1.72
CA GLU A 606 -15.76 16.90 -1.60
C GLU A 606 -15.22 17.95 -2.57
N ILE A 607 -15.50 17.82 -3.87
CA ILE A 607 -14.89 18.69 -4.88
C ILE A 607 -15.53 20.08 -4.89
N GLU A 608 -16.86 20.17 -4.74
CA GLU A 608 -17.59 21.42 -4.90
C GLU A 608 -17.66 22.27 -3.62
N TYR A 609 -17.79 21.63 -2.45
CA TYR A 609 -18.09 22.34 -1.20
C TYR A 609 -16.94 22.30 -0.21
N GLU A 610 -16.13 21.25 -0.21
CA GLU A 610 -15.00 21.10 0.72
C GLU A 610 -13.66 21.49 0.09
N GLY A 611 -13.56 21.45 -1.25
CA GLY A 611 -12.32 21.70 -1.97
C GLY A 611 -11.29 20.60 -1.75
N GLU A 612 -11.78 19.40 -1.42
CA GLU A 612 -11.00 18.21 -1.13
C GLU A 612 -10.39 17.65 -2.42
N MET A 613 -9.21 17.04 -2.31
CA MET A 613 -8.48 16.46 -3.46
C MET A 613 -8.36 14.94 -3.37
N HIS A 614 -8.65 14.36 -2.22
CA HIS A 614 -8.55 12.92 -1.99
C HIS A 614 -9.86 12.21 -2.37
N ASN A 615 -10.12 12.11 -3.67
CA ASN A 615 -11.27 11.38 -4.22
C ASN A 615 -10.85 10.59 -5.46
N ALA A 616 -11.17 9.29 -5.53
CA ALA A 616 -10.76 8.40 -6.62
C ALA A 616 -11.14 8.93 -8.01
N VAL A 617 -12.34 9.51 -8.14
CA VAL A 617 -12.82 10.02 -9.41
C VAL A 617 -11.95 11.19 -9.86
N LEU A 618 -11.63 12.13 -8.96
CA LEU A 618 -10.73 13.24 -9.27
C LEU A 618 -9.33 12.73 -9.65
N VAL A 619 -8.81 11.77 -8.88
CA VAL A 619 -7.49 11.16 -9.12
C VAL A 619 -7.43 10.54 -10.52
N VAL A 620 -8.44 9.78 -10.92
CA VAL A 620 -8.53 9.16 -12.26
C VAL A 620 -8.67 10.21 -13.37
N GLN A 621 -9.53 11.22 -13.21
CA GLN A 621 -9.63 12.32 -14.17
C GLN A 621 -8.28 12.98 -14.41
N HIS A 622 -7.57 13.19 -13.31
CA HIS A 622 -6.34 13.93 -13.28
C HIS A 622 -5.18 13.12 -13.90
N PHE A 623 -5.07 11.84 -13.54
CA PHE A 623 -4.05 10.93 -14.05
C PHE A 623 -4.22 10.66 -15.55
N PHE A 624 -5.41 10.24 -15.97
CA PHE A 624 -5.71 9.91 -17.37
C PHE A 624 -6.06 11.13 -18.24
N GLY A 625 -6.23 12.32 -17.65
CA GLY A 625 -6.66 13.51 -18.37
C GLY A 625 -8.08 13.40 -18.97
N CYS A 626 -8.97 12.65 -18.32
CA CYS A 626 -10.31 12.34 -18.79
C CYS A 626 -11.41 13.15 -18.06
N ASP A 627 -12.62 13.13 -18.60
CA ASP A 627 -13.76 13.82 -18.00
C ASP A 627 -14.38 13.02 -16.84
N TYR A 628 -15.28 13.67 -16.09
CA TYR A 628 -15.89 13.08 -14.90
C TYR A 628 -16.64 11.77 -15.21
N PRO A 629 -17.53 11.68 -16.23
CA PRO A 629 -18.18 10.42 -16.59
C PRO A 629 -17.20 9.29 -16.94
N ALA A 630 -16.13 9.58 -17.69
CA ALA A 630 -15.13 8.56 -18.03
C ALA A 630 -14.35 8.09 -16.79
N ALA A 631 -13.95 9.01 -15.92
CA ALA A 631 -13.27 8.65 -14.69
C ALA A 631 -14.15 7.82 -13.74
N LEU A 632 -15.44 8.18 -13.64
CA LEU A 632 -16.41 7.40 -12.87
C LEU A 632 -16.57 5.98 -13.43
N ALA A 633 -16.54 5.80 -14.75
CA ALA A 633 -16.61 4.48 -15.36
C ALA A 633 -15.42 3.61 -14.94
N VAL A 634 -14.19 4.15 -14.98
CA VAL A 634 -12.99 3.44 -14.51
C VAL A 634 -13.08 3.09 -13.02
N VAL A 635 -13.53 4.03 -12.18
CA VAL A 635 -13.73 3.77 -10.75
C VAL A 635 -14.80 2.70 -10.53
N HIS A 636 -15.89 2.72 -11.28
CA HIS A 636 -16.97 1.74 -11.18
C HIS A 636 -16.54 0.34 -11.64
N ASP A 637 -15.76 0.24 -12.71
CA ASP A 637 -15.18 -1.03 -13.15
C ASP A 637 -14.21 -1.58 -12.10
N LEU A 638 -13.38 -0.72 -11.51
CA LEU A 638 -12.50 -1.11 -10.41
C LEU A 638 -13.30 -1.63 -9.22
N MET A 639 -14.33 -0.90 -8.76
CA MET A 639 -15.22 -1.35 -7.69
C MET A 639 -15.81 -2.73 -7.97
N THR A 640 -16.28 -2.95 -9.20
CA THR A 640 -16.86 -4.23 -9.62
C THR A 640 -15.82 -5.35 -9.53
N GLN A 641 -14.59 -5.11 -10.00
CA GLN A 641 -13.50 -6.08 -9.91
C GLN A 641 -13.06 -6.36 -8.47
N ARG A 642 -13.06 -5.35 -7.58
CA ARG A 642 -12.76 -5.57 -6.14
C ARG A 642 -13.82 -6.45 -5.48
N MET A 643 -15.11 -6.26 -5.80
CA MET A 643 -16.17 -7.14 -5.31
C MET A 643 -16.05 -8.57 -5.86
N GLN A 644 -15.73 -8.72 -7.16
CA GLN A 644 -15.53 -10.03 -7.76
C GLN A 644 -14.32 -10.76 -7.17
N GLN A 645 -13.24 -10.04 -6.86
CA GLN A 645 -12.10 -10.59 -6.14
C GLN A 645 -12.50 -11.05 -4.72
N PHE A 646 -13.28 -10.24 -4.00
CA PHE A 646 -13.80 -10.61 -2.68
C PHE A 646 -14.61 -11.92 -2.74
N GLU A 647 -15.53 -12.06 -3.71
CA GLU A 647 -16.31 -13.29 -3.94
C GLU A 647 -15.41 -14.48 -4.34
N HIS A 648 -14.41 -14.24 -5.18
CA HIS A 648 -13.47 -15.26 -5.63
C HIS A 648 -12.66 -15.83 -4.48
N ILE A 649 -12.09 -14.99 -3.62
CA ILE A 649 -11.31 -15.42 -2.46
C ILE A 649 -12.15 -16.31 -1.54
N ILE A 650 -13.40 -15.93 -1.28
CA ILE A 650 -14.33 -16.73 -0.46
C ILE A 650 -14.58 -18.10 -1.11
N ALA A 651 -14.82 -18.14 -2.41
CA ALA A 651 -15.22 -19.35 -3.12
C ALA A 651 -14.05 -20.31 -3.39
N HIS A 652 -12.83 -19.80 -3.57
CA HIS A 652 -11.72 -20.56 -4.14
C HIS A 652 -10.46 -20.56 -3.26
N GLU A 653 -10.08 -19.43 -2.65
CA GLU A 653 -8.82 -19.33 -1.92
C GLU A 653 -8.97 -19.75 -0.44
N LEU A 654 -10.05 -19.34 0.25
CA LEU A 654 -10.27 -19.72 1.65
C LEU A 654 -10.36 -21.24 1.85
N PRO A 655 -11.07 -22.02 1.01
CA PRO A 655 -11.09 -23.48 1.15
C PRO A 655 -9.69 -24.11 1.06
N VAL A 656 -8.85 -23.62 0.15
CA VAL A 656 -7.47 -24.08 -0.02
C VAL A 656 -6.63 -23.70 1.20
N LEU A 657 -6.78 -22.47 1.70
CA LEU A 657 -6.13 -22.02 2.93
C LEU A 657 -6.50 -22.90 4.13
N TYR A 658 -7.78 -23.26 4.26
CA TYR A 658 -8.25 -24.11 5.34
C TYR A 658 -7.60 -25.50 5.32
N ASP A 659 -7.35 -26.04 4.13
CA ASP A 659 -6.72 -27.35 3.95
C ASP A 659 -5.20 -27.27 4.10
N ASP A 660 -4.55 -26.22 3.60
CA ASP A 660 -3.10 -25.99 3.73
C ASP A 660 -2.67 -25.82 5.20
N PHE A 661 -3.54 -25.27 6.05
CA PHE A 661 -3.30 -25.07 7.49
C PHE A 661 -3.99 -26.10 8.40
N ASP A 662 -4.66 -27.12 7.83
CA ASP A 662 -5.43 -28.14 8.58
C ASP A 662 -6.37 -27.51 9.63
N LEU A 663 -7.11 -26.46 9.24
CA LEU A 663 -7.97 -25.73 10.17
C LEU A 663 -9.12 -26.60 10.70
N SER A 664 -9.31 -26.55 12.01
CA SER A 664 -10.42 -27.23 12.69
C SER A 664 -11.79 -26.73 12.21
N ALA A 665 -12.83 -27.55 12.37
CA ALA A 665 -14.20 -27.14 12.03
C ALA A 665 -14.67 -25.87 12.78
N GLU A 666 -14.19 -25.67 14.01
CA GLU A 666 -14.47 -24.47 14.80
C GLU A 666 -13.77 -23.23 14.21
N ALA A 667 -12.50 -23.36 13.81
CA ALA A 667 -11.75 -22.29 13.16
C ALA A 667 -12.35 -21.91 11.79
N ARG A 668 -12.76 -22.90 10.99
CA ARG A 668 -13.45 -22.67 9.71
C ARG A 668 -14.76 -21.91 9.91
N ALA A 669 -15.60 -22.34 10.87
CA ALA A 669 -16.85 -21.65 11.18
C ALA A 669 -16.65 -20.21 11.69
N ALA A 670 -15.60 -19.97 12.49
CA ALA A 670 -15.25 -18.62 12.93
C ALA A 670 -14.81 -17.72 11.77
N MET A 671 -14.04 -18.25 10.80
CA MET A 671 -13.70 -17.50 9.59
C MET A 671 -14.92 -17.25 8.71
N ASP A 672 -15.82 -18.21 8.54
CA ASP A 672 -17.04 -18.04 7.76
C ASP A 672 -17.97 -16.98 8.38
N ASN A 673 -18.05 -16.91 9.71
CA ASN A 673 -18.75 -15.82 10.40
C ASN A 673 -18.08 -14.47 10.16
N TYR A 674 -16.74 -14.40 10.20
CA TYR A 674 -16.02 -13.17 9.89
C TYR A 674 -16.27 -12.70 8.45
N VAL A 675 -16.32 -13.62 7.49
CA VAL A 675 -16.72 -13.32 6.10
C VAL A 675 -18.14 -12.75 6.05
N ALA A 676 -19.09 -13.33 6.80
CA ALA A 676 -20.45 -12.80 6.87
C ALA A 676 -20.49 -11.38 7.47
N ASP A 677 -19.68 -11.09 8.49
CA ASP A 677 -19.54 -9.75 9.06
C ASP A 677 -19.03 -8.74 8.00
N LEU A 678 -18.05 -9.12 7.17
CA LEU A 678 -17.58 -8.29 6.06
C LEU A 678 -18.67 -8.05 4.99
N GLN A 679 -19.50 -9.05 4.71
CA GLN A 679 -20.64 -8.91 3.78
C GLN A 679 -21.71 -7.94 4.32
N ASN A 680 -22.01 -8.03 5.62
CA ASN A 680 -22.88 -7.08 6.32
C ASN A 680 -22.29 -5.68 6.28
N TRP A 681 -21.00 -5.54 6.58
CA TRP A 681 -20.27 -4.28 6.52
C TRP A 681 -20.37 -3.61 5.15
N LEU A 682 -20.08 -4.33 4.06
CA LEU A 682 -20.17 -3.83 2.69
C LEU A 682 -21.60 -3.39 2.30
N SER A 683 -22.60 -4.24 2.55
CA SER A 683 -23.99 -3.94 2.20
C SER A 683 -24.58 -2.81 3.07
N GLY A 684 -24.19 -2.75 4.34
CA GLY A 684 -24.53 -1.71 5.31
C GLY A 684 -24.00 -0.35 4.90
N ILE A 685 -22.72 -0.26 4.50
CA ILE A 685 -22.09 0.98 4.01
C ILE A 685 -22.81 1.51 2.78
N LEU A 686 -23.09 0.66 1.78
CA LEU A 686 -23.81 1.08 0.58
C LEU A 686 -25.24 1.55 0.91
N ASN A 687 -25.94 0.84 1.80
CA ASN A 687 -27.28 1.26 2.24
C ASN A 687 -27.24 2.61 2.97
N TRP A 688 -26.26 2.84 3.85
CA TRP A 688 -26.09 4.11 4.54
C TRP A 688 -25.91 5.27 3.54
N HIS A 689 -24.95 5.16 2.61
CA HIS A 689 -24.70 6.17 1.58
C HIS A 689 -25.94 6.51 0.74
N ARG A 690 -26.77 5.50 0.41
CA ARG A 690 -28.02 5.69 -0.35
C ARG A 690 -29.10 6.45 0.43
N ARG A 691 -29.09 6.40 1.76
CA ARG A 691 -30.21 6.87 2.60
C ARG A 691 -29.97 8.25 3.17
N VAL A 692 -28.74 8.54 3.60
CA VAL A 692 -28.42 9.75 4.36
C VAL A 692 -28.46 11.02 3.52
N ASP A 693 -28.69 12.15 4.18
CA ASP A 693 -28.74 13.45 3.52
C ASP A 693 -27.34 14.04 3.28
N ARG A 694 -26.31 13.55 3.99
CA ARG A 694 -24.89 13.96 3.89
C ARG A 694 -24.41 14.20 2.45
N TYR A 695 -24.86 13.38 1.49
CA TYR A 695 -24.39 13.40 0.10
C TYR A 695 -25.38 14.01 -0.90
N LYS A 696 -26.59 14.37 -0.46
CA LYS A 696 -27.66 14.83 -1.37
C LYS A 696 -27.46 16.30 -1.72
N SER A 697 -27.50 16.61 -3.02
CA SER A 697 -27.29 17.99 -3.52
C SER A 697 -28.18 19.05 -2.86
N ALA A 698 -29.42 18.69 -2.49
CA ALA A 698 -30.34 19.60 -1.80
C ALA A 698 -29.84 20.02 -0.40
N TYR A 699 -29.27 19.07 0.35
CA TYR A 699 -28.67 19.34 1.66
C TYR A 699 -27.35 20.11 1.51
N LEU A 700 -26.50 19.75 0.55
CA LEU A 700 -25.25 20.48 0.29
C LEU A 700 -25.51 21.95 -0.07
N ALA A 701 -26.51 22.21 -0.93
CA ALA A 701 -26.88 23.55 -1.34
C ALA A 701 -27.43 24.41 -0.18
N SER A 702 -28.15 23.82 0.78
CA SER A 702 -28.68 24.57 1.94
C SER A 702 -27.58 25.00 2.91
N ARG A 703 -26.48 24.23 3.00
CA ARG A 703 -25.36 24.49 3.92
C ARG A 703 -24.28 25.40 3.35
N ALA A 704 -24.20 25.55 2.02
CA ALA A 704 -23.23 26.41 1.34
C ALA A 704 -23.28 27.89 1.74
N HIS A 705 -24.42 28.37 2.25
CA HIS A 705 -24.63 29.75 2.66
C HIS A 705 -24.24 30.06 4.12
N GLY A 706 -23.78 29.06 4.88
CA GLY A 706 -23.35 29.22 6.29
C GLY A 706 -21.84 29.32 6.50
N PHE A 707 -21.02 28.92 5.52
CA PHE A 707 -19.57 28.87 5.64
C PHE A 707 -18.93 30.20 5.20
N VAL A 708 -18.22 30.85 6.14
CA VAL A 708 -17.45 32.08 5.88
C VAL A 708 -16.00 31.79 6.28
N PRO A 709 -15.07 31.61 5.31
CA PRO A 709 -13.68 31.22 5.55
C PRO A 709 -12.89 32.15 6.49
N ASP A 710 -13.35 33.39 6.68
CA ASP A 710 -12.64 34.43 7.44
C ASP A 710 -13.16 34.63 8.89
N ARG A 711 -14.06 33.80 9.40
CA ARG A 711 -14.50 33.89 10.80
C ARG A 711 -13.63 33.00 11.69
N SER A 712 -12.72 33.64 12.44
CA SER A 712 -12.09 33.02 13.61
C SER A 712 -13.16 32.42 14.54
N SER A 713 -12.92 31.20 15.03
CA SER A 713 -13.70 30.56 16.09
C SER A 713 -14.02 31.58 17.17
N ALA A 714 -15.32 31.80 17.44
CA ALA A 714 -15.73 32.72 18.47
C ALA A 714 -15.15 32.25 19.81
N THR A 715 -14.29 33.08 20.41
CA THR A 715 -13.84 32.89 21.80
C THR A 715 -15.09 32.68 22.67
N PRO A 716 -15.14 31.64 23.53
CA PRO A 716 -16.30 31.40 24.36
C PRO A 716 -16.63 32.66 25.19
N PRO A 717 -17.91 32.97 25.41
CA PRO A 717 -18.31 34.15 26.17
C PRO A 717 -17.67 34.13 27.57
N PRO A 718 -17.23 35.28 28.13
CA PRO A 718 -16.41 35.33 29.35
C PRO A 718 -17.10 34.92 30.68
N HIS A 719 -18.21 34.19 30.65
CA HIS A 719 -19.06 33.99 31.83
C HIS A 719 -18.77 32.73 32.67
N LEU A 720 -17.69 31.98 32.39
CA LEU A 720 -17.30 30.82 33.22
C LEU A 720 -15.95 30.97 33.95
N LEU A 721 -15.39 32.19 33.99
CA LEU A 721 -14.15 32.49 34.74
C LEU A 721 -14.35 33.60 35.77
N LEU A 722 -15.29 33.41 36.72
CA LEU A 722 -15.20 34.06 38.03
C LEU A 722 -15.63 33.09 39.14
N SER A 723 -14.61 32.45 39.70
CA SER A 723 -14.50 31.95 41.07
C SER A 723 -15.26 32.85 42.07
N GLY A 724 -15.97 32.36 43.08
CA GLY A 724 -15.61 31.18 43.87
C GLY A 724 -14.35 31.45 44.68
N LEU A 725 -14.28 32.54 45.45
CA LEU A 725 -13.34 32.78 46.57
C LEU A 725 -13.70 34.10 47.30
N SER A 726 -14.44 34.02 48.41
CA SER A 726 -14.33 35.02 49.48
C SER A 726 -14.52 34.37 50.85
N TYR A 727 -13.40 34.11 51.53
CA TYR A 727 -13.35 33.97 52.98
C TYR A 727 -12.01 34.55 53.46
N THR A 728 -12.10 35.70 54.15
CA THR A 728 -11.37 36.07 55.38
C THR A 728 -11.95 37.38 55.89
N GLU A 729 -12.80 37.32 56.92
CA GLU A 729 -12.46 37.67 58.31
C GLU A 729 -13.17 36.70 59.26
#